data_AF-A0A286TCC9-F1
#
_entry.id   AF-A0A286TCC9-F1
#
_cell.length_a   1.000
_cell.length_b   1.000
_cell.length_c   1.000
_cell.angle_alpha   90.00
_cell.angle_beta   90.00
_cell.angle_gamma   90.00
#
_symmetry.space_group_name_H-M   'P 1'
#
loop_
_entity.id
_entity.type
_entity.pdbx_description
1 polymer ?
#
loop_
_entity_poly.entity_id
_entity_poly.type
_entity_poly.pdbx_seq_one_letter_code
_entity_poly.pdbx_strand_id
1 'polypeptide(L)'
;MQSQKIMDERPAALDENTPSTFSERSNEPVSSVTGVTLGDGYKARTDYISIDQRNTKRDALNAVIKWRKDALNDARIKFKYDGSWKTVPEYLKAVGISQQEYLSPKWSNALERIAIQRALEAYTWADGHTRPDDDWCFGASYKGLTSNAEVLAWGTRNISDAVDLWASEKSDYINEVNGHGSGVTGHYTTLTDPDYGSYGFAGGFSDSSAYSGEAVSRGYASEYSDETPTNLNGYGRFEISVSQRHINEGMTWKGLHWNSSSALEPGKSDEAVVRLSYGANRYNLLGGTWSSSNTAVATVTEGNIKTLKRGNTVIKVNAGGRLAQGNVRVAPAMQRIFGATRYDTMSQVVQKEGLKQGQTVIVASGTNYPDALASSSLAGALDATIVLTDPQSLSAQASERIAAIKPSRIIIAGGPAAVSQNVEQQLKQYSSNVRRYYGETRYDTSLALYKAGERLGAKWGAIALLMTGDNYADALSISSYAYMSHMPIFLCSSTKGFTDGEIKEIKKMKKMWVIGGEQAVPQRFIERQIAGGMDERIAGSTRYETSINVADRFAGDYDGFLRMNNVVFTTGMNFPDALAAGPFAGRNKAVLLLADPNGSTANFVKQYVKQHGNVDNAYIVGGENAVSRNTANGLADALDMLRP
;
A
#
# COMPACT_ATOMS: atom_id res chain seq x y z
N MET A 1 -23.18 -12.27 38.42
CA MET A 1 -22.24 -11.12 38.41
C MET A 1 -20.76 -11.52 38.25
N GLN A 2 -20.44 -12.73 37.77
CA GLN A 2 -19.05 -13.15 37.45
C GLN A 2 -18.83 -13.49 35.97
N SER A 3 -19.80 -13.21 35.10
CA SER A 3 -19.80 -13.58 33.67
C SER A 3 -19.38 -12.46 32.71
N GLN A 4 -18.76 -11.38 33.20
CA GLN A 4 -18.53 -10.17 32.40
C GLN A 4 -17.07 -9.67 32.37
N LYS A 5 -16.11 -10.43 32.92
CA LYS A 5 -14.73 -9.95 33.12
C LYS A 5 -13.63 -10.68 32.33
N ILE A 6 -13.98 -11.51 31.36
CA ILE A 6 -13.03 -12.21 30.48
C ILE A 6 -13.31 -11.87 29.00
N MET A 7 -13.53 -10.57 28.71
CA MET A 7 -13.62 -10.06 27.33
C MET A 7 -12.56 -8.98 27.00
N ASP A 8 -11.69 -8.61 27.94
CA ASP A 8 -10.90 -7.37 27.83
C ASP A 8 -9.43 -7.52 27.44
N GLU A 9 -8.97 -8.69 27.02
CA GLU A 9 -7.66 -8.80 26.35
C GLU A 9 -7.82 -9.42 24.97
N ARG A 10 -8.41 -8.64 24.05
CA ARG A 10 -8.22 -8.88 22.61
C ARG A 10 -6.71 -8.86 22.33
N PRO A 11 -6.14 -9.87 21.66
CA PRO A 11 -4.83 -9.72 21.03
C PRO A 11 -4.86 -8.47 20.16
N ALA A 12 -3.75 -7.71 20.14
CA ALA A 12 -3.61 -6.56 19.26
C ALA A 12 -4.08 -6.95 17.85
N ALA A 13 -4.99 -6.16 17.26
CA ALA A 13 -5.43 -6.38 15.89
C ALA A 13 -4.17 -6.53 15.02
N LEU A 14 -4.04 -7.68 14.35
CA LEU A 14 -2.97 -7.90 13.40
C LEU A 14 -3.01 -6.76 12.38
N ASP A 15 -1.84 -6.21 12.05
CA ASP A 15 -1.73 -5.17 11.03
C ASP A 15 -2.38 -5.68 9.74
N GLU A 16 -3.22 -4.84 9.13
CA GLU A 16 -3.89 -5.14 7.87
C GLU A 16 -2.88 -5.56 6.80
N ASN A 17 -1.61 -5.11 6.88
CA ASN A 17 -0.49 -5.45 5.97
C ASN A 17 0.14 -6.84 6.14
N THR A 18 -0.36 -7.69 7.04
CA THR A 18 0.27 -8.99 7.30
C THR A 18 -0.09 -9.99 6.16
N PRO A 19 0.86 -10.55 5.39
CA PRO A 19 0.55 -11.39 4.21
C PRO A 19 -0.01 -12.78 4.54
N SER A 20 -1.24 -13.13 4.12
CA SER A 20 -1.86 -14.42 4.47
C SER A 20 -0.93 -15.63 4.29
N THR A 21 -0.97 -16.56 5.24
CA THR A 21 -0.29 -17.85 5.13
C THR A 21 -1.11 -18.89 4.37
N PHE A 22 -2.36 -18.57 4.01
CA PHE A 22 -3.30 -19.48 3.35
C PHE A 22 -3.82 -18.91 2.02
N SER A 23 -4.24 -19.80 1.11
CA SER A 23 -4.93 -19.42 -0.14
C SER A 23 -6.21 -18.65 0.19
N GLU A 24 -6.38 -17.46 -0.37
CA GLU A 24 -7.40 -16.52 0.09
C GLU A 24 -8.75 -16.64 -0.64
N ARG A 25 -8.85 -17.51 -1.67
CA ARG A 25 -10.11 -17.76 -2.40
C ARG A 25 -10.21 -19.14 -3.03
N SER A 26 -11.43 -19.64 -3.05
CA SER A 26 -11.88 -20.78 -3.83
C SER A 26 -13.03 -20.37 -4.76
N ASN A 27 -13.02 -20.84 -6.02
CA ASN A 27 -14.17 -20.72 -6.94
C ASN A 27 -15.16 -21.89 -6.77
N GLU A 28 -14.80 -22.87 -5.97
CA GLU A 28 -15.62 -24.04 -5.66
C GLU A 28 -16.50 -23.75 -4.43
N PRO A 29 -17.62 -24.47 -4.23
CA PRO A 29 -18.48 -24.38 -3.05
C PRO A 29 -17.83 -25.02 -1.81
N VAL A 30 -16.52 -24.81 -1.63
CA VAL A 30 -15.72 -25.28 -0.48
C VAL A 30 -14.82 -24.16 0.01
N SER A 31 -14.53 -24.17 1.30
CA SER A 31 -13.55 -23.27 1.93
C SER A 31 -12.16 -23.53 1.38
N SER A 32 -11.47 -22.47 0.94
CA SER A 32 -10.09 -22.54 0.41
C SER A 32 -9.06 -23.04 1.44
N VAL A 33 -9.36 -22.93 2.73
CA VAL A 33 -8.46 -23.31 3.83
C VAL A 33 -8.78 -24.70 4.35
N THR A 34 -10.04 -24.97 4.67
CA THR A 34 -10.45 -26.25 5.28
C THR A 34 -10.77 -27.31 4.23
N GLY A 35 -11.18 -26.92 3.02
CA GLY A 35 -11.71 -27.81 1.99
C GLY A 35 -13.12 -28.33 2.29
N VAL A 36 -13.77 -27.82 3.34
CA VAL A 36 -15.13 -28.20 3.75
C VAL A 36 -16.15 -27.51 2.86
N THR A 37 -17.22 -28.23 2.49
CA THR A 37 -18.34 -27.69 1.72
C THR A 37 -19.00 -26.51 2.43
N LEU A 38 -19.06 -25.39 1.71
CA LEU A 38 -19.88 -24.23 2.08
C LEU A 38 -21.29 -24.51 1.54
N GLY A 39 -22.33 -24.34 2.36
CA GLY A 39 -23.70 -24.56 1.88
C GLY A 39 -24.14 -23.48 0.89
N ASP A 40 -25.36 -23.62 0.38
CA ASP A 40 -25.87 -22.87 -0.79
C ASP A 40 -26.27 -21.40 -0.50
N GLY A 41 -25.97 -20.90 0.69
CA GLY A 41 -26.16 -19.49 1.08
C GLY A 41 -25.22 -18.50 0.38
N TYR A 42 -25.22 -17.26 0.88
CA TYR A 42 -24.34 -16.22 0.39
C TYR A 42 -22.94 -16.41 0.96
N LYS A 43 -21.94 -16.47 0.09
CA LYS A 43 -20.54 -16.54 0.51
C LYS A 43 -20.13 -15.29 1.28
N ALA A 44 -19.56 -15.48 2.45
CA ALA A 44 -18.94 -14.43 3.26
C ALA A 44 -17.60 -14.92 3.81
N ARG A 45 -16.84 -14.04 4.44
CA ARG A 45 -15.57 -14.43 5.08
C ARG A 45 -15.22 -13.54 6.27
N THR A 46 -14.34 -14.01 7.13
CA THR A 46 -13.79 -13.21 8.24
C THR A 46 -12.87 -12.08 7.76
N ASP A 47 -12.58 -11.12 8.64
CA ASP A 47 -11.33 -10.34 8.59
C ASP A 47 -10.12 -11.27 8.85
N TYR A 48 -8.90 -10.74 8.88
CA TYR A 48 -7.70 -11.53 9.22
C TYR A 48 -7.75 -12.00 10.67
N ILE A 49 -7.71 -13.31 10.88
CA ILE A 49 -7.72 -13.94 12.20
C ILE A 49 -6.63 -15.02 12.26
N SER A 50 -6.08 -15.26 13.45
CA SER A 50 -5.09 -16.32 13.66
C SER A 50 -5.74 -17.64 14.09
N ILE A 51 -5.09 -18.75 13.76
CA ILE A 51 -5.43 -20.11 14.22
C ILE A 51 -4.15 -20.84 14.66
N ASP A 52 -4.21 -21.67 15.70
CA ASP A 52 -3.12 -22.60 16.08
C ASP A 52 -3.68 -24.00 16.38
N GLN A 53 -3.51 -24.94 15.44
CA GLN A 53 -3.90 -26.34 15.57
C GLN A 53 -2.77 -27.29 15.97
N ARG A 54 -1.53 -26.80 16.18
CA ARG A 54 -0.34 -27.66 16.31
C ARG A 54 -0.40 -28.63 17.49
N ASN A 55 -1.04 -28.22 18.58
CA ASN A 55 -1.15 -29.02 19.80
C ASN A 55 -2.56 -29.63 19.99
N THR A 56 -3.55 -29.25 19.18
CA THR A 56 -4.95 -29.62 19.38
C THR A 56 -5.14 -31.13 19.41
N LYS A 57 -4.54 -31.87 18.47
CA LYS A 57 -4.62 -33.34 18.43
C LYS A 57 -4.17 -33.98 19.75
N ARG A 58 -2.99 -33.58 20.23
CA ARG A 58 -2.41 -34.12 21.47
C ARG A 58 -3.30 -33.79 22.66
N ASP A 59 -3.67 -32.52 22.81
CA ASP A 59 -4.33 -32.01 24.00
C ASP A 59 -5.78 -32.52 24.08
N ALA A 60 -6.51 -32.51 22.97
CA ALA A 60 -7.88 -33.03 22.89
C ALA A 60 -7.95 -34.53 23.17
N LEU A 61 -7.12 -35.36 22.50
CA LEU A 61 -7.17 -36.80 22.71
C LEU A 61 -6.74 -37.20 24.13
N ASN A 62 -5.78 -36.50 24.74
CA ASN A 62 -5.44 -36.72 26.14
C ASN A 62 -6.61 -36.42 27.08
N ALA A 63 -7.37 -35.36 26.82
CA ALA A 63 -8.56 -35.02 27.58
C ALA A 63 -9.69 -36.04 27.37
N VAL A 64 -9.91 -36.51 26.14
CA VAL A 64 -10.88 -37.60 25.85
C VAL A 64 -10.47 -38.87 26.59
N ILE A 65 -9.19 -39.27 26.56
CA ILE A 65 -8.68 -40.46 27.25
C ILE A 65 -8.89 -40.35 28.76
N LYS A 66 -8.70 -39.16 29.36
CA LYS A 66 -9.00 -38.90 30.77
C LYS A 66 -10.46 -39.23 31.09
N TRP A 67 -11.42 -38.74 30.30
CA TRP A 67 -12.84 -38.99 30.53
C TRP A 67 -13.28 -40.41 30.18
N ARG A 68 -12.65 -41.05 29.20
CA ARG A 68 -12.86 -42.48 28.94
C ARG A 68 -12.39 -43.36 30.09
N LYS A 69 -11.25 -43.04 30.72
CA LYS A 69 -10.80 -43.73 31.94
C LYS A 69 -11.76 -43.53 33.11
N ASP A 70 -12.27 -42.31 33.28
CA ASP A 70 -13.29 -42.00 34.29
C ASP A 70 -14.56 -42.84 34.06
N ALA A 71 -15.11 -42.85 32.84
CA ALA A 71 -16.27 -43.67 32.48
C ALA A 71 -16.02 -45.17 32.65
N LEU A 72 -14.83 -45.66 32.28
CA LEU A 72 -14.45 -47.07 32.44
C LEU A 72 -14.46 -47.54 33.90
N ASN A 73 -14.14 -46.63 34.82
CA ASN A 73 -14.01 -46.92 36.25
C ASN A 73 -15.26 -46.59 37.07
N ASP A 74 -16.31 -46.02 36.46
CA ASP A 74 -17.53 -45.62 37.14
C ASP A 74 -18.70 -46.55 36.74
N ALA A 75 -19.06 -47.48 37.62
CA ALA A 75 -20.11 -48.47 37.38
C ALA A 75 -21.52 -47.87 37.16
N ARG A 76 -21.70 -46.57 37.43
CA ARG A 76 -22.94 -45.84 37.13
C ARG A 76 -23.05 -45.47 35.66
N ILE A 77 -21.91 -45.43 34.95
CA ILE A 77 -21.85 -45.12 33.52
C ILE A 77 -22.13 -46.38 32.73
N LYS A 78 -23.25 -46.35 32.00
CA LYS A 78 -23.74 -47.48 31.20
C LYS A 78 -24.13 -46.99 29.82
N PHE A 79 -24.00 -47.85 28.82
CA PHE A 79 -24.46 -47.60 27.46
C PHE A 79 -25.39 -48.72 27.02
N LYS A 80 -26.36 -48.43 26.15
CA LYS A 80 -27.31 -49.43 25.66
C LYS A 80 -26.65 -50.30 24.61
N TYR A 81 -26.66 -51.61 24.83
CA TYR A 81 -26.30 -52.62 23.84
C TYR A 81 -27.34 -53.73 23.86
N ASP A 82 -27.91 -54.00 22.68
CA ASP A 82 -28.96 -55.02 22.48
C ASP A 82 -30.13 -54.86 23.48
N GLY A 83 -30.66 -53.63 23.57
CA GLY A 83 -31.78 -53.28 24.45
C GLY A 83 -31.48 -53.23 25.96
N SER A 84 -30.27 -53.59 26.39
CA SER A 84 -29.86 -53.64 27.80
C SER A 84 -28.81 -52.59 28.15
N TRP A 85 -28.90 -51.98 29.34
CA TRP A 85 -27.84 -51.11 29.86
C TRP A 85 -26.66 -51.94 30.33
N LYS A 86 -25.48 -51.68 29.78
CA LYS A 86 -24.22 -52.35 30.14
C LYS A 86 -23.22 -51.33 30.66
N THR A 87 -22.51 -51.66 31.73
CA THR A 87 -21.33 -50.88 32.14
C THR A 87 -20.30 -50.84 31.01
N VAL A 88 -19.39 -49.87 31.01
CA VAL A 88 -18.37 -49.78 29.95
C VAL A 88 -17.60 -51.09 29.75
N PRO A 89 -17.08 -51.79 30.78
CA PRO A 89 -16.40 -53.07 30.58
C PRO A 89 -17.29 -54.16 29.96
N GLU A 90 -18.56 -54.24 30.36
CA GLU A 90 -19.53 -55.20 29.81
C GLU A 90 -19.87 -54.89 28.36
N TYR A 91 -20.04 -53.61 28.04
CA TYR A 91 -20.27 -53.14 26.68
C TYR A 91 -19.07 -53.53 25.82
N LEU A 92 -17.85 -53.15 26.21
CA LEU A 92 -16.62 -53.46 25.46
C LEU A 92 -16.47 -54.96 25.17
N LYS A 93 -16.74 -55.82 26.16
CA LYS A 93 -16.75 -57.27 25.98
C LYS A 93 -17.80 -57.71 24.96
N ALA A 94 -18.99 -57.13 24.98
CA ALA A 94 -20.10 -57.49 24.10
C ALA A 94 -19.84 -57.12 22.64
N VAL A 95 -19.13 -56.01 22.38
CA VAL A 95 -18.75 -55.57 21.02
C VAL A 95 -17.35 -56.03 20.58
N GLY A 96 -16.64 -56.80 21.42
CA GLY A 96 -15.31 -57.33 21.09
C GLY A 96 -14.19 -56.30 21.08
N ILE A 97 -14.33 -55.20 21.83
CA ILE A 97 -13.34 -54.13 21.93
C ILE A 97 -12.47 -54.33 23.16
N SER A 98 -11.15 -54.22 23.02
CA SER A 98 -10.26 -54.24 24.18
C SER A 98 -10.30 -52.92 24.96
N GLN A 99 -10.06 -52.96 26.27
CA GLN A 99 -9.92 -51.72 27.06
C GLN A 99 -8.81 -50.81 26.51
N GLN A 100 -7.72 -51.38 26.00
CA GLN A 100 -6.62 -50.62 25.40
C GLN A 100 -7.09 -49.85 24.15
N GLU A 101 -7.91 -50.49 23.31
CA GLU A 101 -8.46 -49.88 22.12
C GLU A 101 -9.46 -48.77 22.45
N TYR A 102 -10.35 -48.98 23.44
CA TYR A 102 -11.25 -47.94 23.93
C TYR A 102 -10.49 -46.72 24.48
N LEU A 103 -9.36 -46.94 25.16
CA LEU A 103 -8.49 -45.88 25.66
C LEU A 103 -7.52 -45.32 24.60
N SER A 104 -7.68 -45.69 23.32
CA SER A 104 -6.87 -45.21 22.21
C SER A 104 -7.76 -44.60 21.10
N PRO A 105 -8.54 -43.54 21.39
CA PRO A 105 -9.36 -42.87 20.38
C PRO A 105 -8.49 -42.37 19.22
N LYS A 106 -9.03 -42.44 18.00
CA LYS A 106 -8.30 -42.08 16.78
C LYS A 106 -8.52 -40.62 16.39
N TRP A 107 -7.54 -40.04 15.71
CA TRP A 107 -7.69 -38.73 15.07
C TRP A 107 -8.15 -38.91 13.62
N SER A 108 -8.91 -37.97 13.09
CA SER A 108 -9.24 -37.89 11.67
C SER A 108 -8.99 -36.49 11.14
N ASN A 109 -8.20 -36.39 10.06
CA ASN A 109 -7.96 -35.15 9.32
C ASN A 109 -9.27 -34.56 8.77
N ALA A 110 -10.17 -35.41 8.29
CA ALA A 110 -11.45 -34.99 7.74
C ALA A 110 -12.32 -34.34 8.83
N LEU A 111 -12.45 -35.00 9.98
CA LEU A 111 -13.20 -34.46 11.12
C LEU A 111 -12.54 -33.21 11.70
N GLU A 112 -11.21 -33.13 11.71
CA GLU A 112 -10.51 -31.91 12.14
C GLU A 112 -10.86 -30.73 11.23
N ARG A 113 -10.86 -30.93 9.91
CA ARG A 113 -11.22 -29.87 8.95
C ARG A 113 -12.66 -29.41 9.13
N ILE A 114 -13.59 -30.34 9.36
CA ILE A 114 -14.99 -30.03 9.69
C ILE A 114 -15.04 -29.25 11.00
N ALA A 115 -14.36 -29.71 12.05
CA ALA A 115 -14.31 -29.02 13.34
C ALA A 115 -13.75 -27.58 13.21
N ILE A 116 -12.73 -27.36 12.38
CA ILE A 116 -12.17 -26.03 12.12
C ILE A 116 -13.24 -25.13 11.48
N GLN A 117 -13.95 -25.64 10.47
CA GLN A 117 -15.03 -24.90 9.81
C GLN A 117 -16.17 -24.60 10.79
N ARG A 118 -16.55 -25.57 11.63
CA ARG A 118 -17.62 -25.42 12.62
C ARG A 118 -17.26 -24.46 13.74
N ALA A 119 -16.03 -24.47 14.24
CA ALA A 119 -15.56 -23.50 15.23
C ALA A 119 -15.56 -22.05 14.69
N LEU A 120 -15.34 -21.86 13.38
CA LEU A 120 -15.46 -20.56 12.72
C LEU A 120 -16.91 -20.10 12.64
N GLU A 121 -17.79 -21.00 12.18
CA GLU A 121 -19.21 -20.77 11.94
C GLU A 121 -19.99 -20.53 13.24
N ALA A 122 -19.72 -21.33 14.28
CA ALA A 122 -20.38 -21.31 15.58
C ALA A 122 -19.92 -20.14 16.46
N TYR A 123 -19.89 -18.92 15.93
CA TYR A 123 -19.46 -17.73 16.67
C TYR A 123 -20.40 -17.38 17.82
N THR A 124 -21.70 -17.47 17.57
CA THR A 124 -22.74 -17.07 18.50
C THR A 124 -23.40 -18.32 19.06
N TRP A 125 -23.72 -18.29 20.36
CA TRP A 125 -24.54 -19.32 20.98
C TRP A 125 -25.96 -19.36 20.40
N ALA A 126 -26.42 -18.29 19.74
CA ALA A 126 -27.77 -18.15 19.23
C ALA A 126 -28.06 -19.08 18.05
N ASP A 127 -27.04 -19.45 17.27
CA ASP A 127 -27.19 -20.36 16.13
C ASP A 127 -27.12 -21.84 16.56
N GLY A 128 -26.63 -22.12 17.78
CA GLY A 128 -26.54 -23.47 18.34
C GLY A 128 -25.84 -24.46 17.40
N HIS A 129 -26.48 -25.59 17.14
CA HIS A 129 -26.04 -26.65 16.21
C HIS A 129 -26.54 -26.42 14.77
N THR A 130 -26.70 -25.15 14.37
CA THR A 130 -27.05 -24.76 13.01
C THR A 130 -25.85 -24.07 12.37
N ARG A 131 -25.70 -24.22 11.05
CA ARG A 131 -24.72 -23.47 10.28
C ARG A 131 -25.25 -22.05 10.00
N PRO A 132 -24.39 -21.06 9.70
CA PRO A 132 -24.82 -19.69 9.45
C PRO A 132 -25.66 -19.52 8.17
N ASP A 133 -25.73 -20.54 7.32
CA ASP A 133 -26.63 -20.64 6.17
C ASP A 133 -28.00 -21.25 6.49
N ASP A 134 -28.31 -21.45 7.79
CA ASP A 134 -29.50 -22.14 8.31
C ASP A 134 -29.54 -23.65 8.00
N ASP A 135 -28.46 -24.22 7.47
CA ASP A 135 -28.34 -25.66 7.23
C ASP A 135 -27.95 -26.41 8.50
N TRP A 136 -28.17 -27.73 8.48
CA TRP A 136 -27.84 -28.63 9.56
C TRP A 136 -26.32 -28.75 9.74
N CYS A 137 -25.83 -28.77 10.98
CA CYS A 137 -24.39 -28.85 11.27
C CYS A 137 -23.69 -30.05 10.61
N PHE A 138 -24.37 -31.20 10.52
CA PHE A 138 -23.83 -32.41 9.91
C PHE A 138 -23.82 -32.40 8.38
N GLY A 139 -24.35 -31.34 7.74
CA GLY A 139 -24.18 -31.10 6.30
C GLY A 139 -22.78 -30.65 5.90
N ALA A 140 -21.95 -30.23 6.88
CA ALA A 140 -20.55 -29.89 6.63
C ALA A 140 -19.76 -31.15 6.24
N SER A 141 -19.19 -31.16 5.02
CA SER A 141 -18.47 -32.32 4.51
C SER A 141 -17.08 -31.97 3.98
N TYR A 142 -16.11 -32.87 4.17
CA TYR A 142 -14.79 -32.78 3.53
C TYR A 142 -14.62 -33.99 2.61
N LYS A 143 -14.54 -33.74 1.30
CA LYS A 143 -14.46 -34.81 0.27
C LYS A 143 -15.59 -35.84 0.39
N GLY A 144 -16.79 -35.40 0.77
CA GLY A 144 -17.98 -36.25 0.95
C GLY A 144 -18.09 -36.92 2.32
N LEU A 145 -17.08 -36.80 3.19
CA LEU A 145 -17.11 -37.31 4.56
C LEU A 145 -17.79 -36.31 5.51
N THR A 146 -18.66 -36.77 6.40
CA THR A 146 -19.44 -35.96 7.36
C THR A 146 -19.27 -36.46 8.78
N SER A 147 -19.63 -35.64 9.77
CA SER A 147 -19.65 -36.06 11.17
C SER A 147 -20.98 -36.76 11.55
N ASN A 148 -20.96 -37.63 12.56
CA ASN A 148 -22.16 -38.22 13.17
C ASN A 148 -22.50 -37.60 14.54
N ALA A 149 -21.57 -36.85 15.13
CA ALA A 149 -21.76 -36.20 16.42
C ALA A 149 -20.92 -34.92 16.51
N GLU A 150 -21.54 -33.84 16.97
CA GLU A 150 -20.94 -32.52 17.11
C GLU A 150 -21.02 -32.09 18.57
N VAL A 151 -19.91 -31.55 19.08
CA VAL A 151 -19.84 -30.93 20.40
C VAL A 151 -19.30 -29.50 20.26
N LEU A 152 -19.95 -28.54 20.90
CA LEU A 152 -19.58 -27.12 20.83
C LEU A 152 -19.37 -26.54 22.22
N ALA A 153 -18.33 -25.72 22.39
CA ALA A 153 -18.02 -25.05 23.65
C ALA A 153 -17.62 -23.60 23.38
N TRP A 154 -18.16 -22.68 24.16
CA TRP A 154 -17.82 -21.25 24.10
C TRP A 154 -17.18 -20.79 25.40
N GLY A 155 -16.27 -19.82 25.31
CA GLY A 155 -15.69 -19.16 26.48
C GLY A 155 -14.66 -20.00 27.25
N THR A 156 -14.16 -21.09 26.67
CA THR A 156 -13.06 -21.88 27.23
C THR A 156 -11.70 -21.34 26.76
N ARG A 157 -10.63 -21.66 27.48
CA ARG A 157 -9.29 -21.10 27.21
C ARG A 157 -8.49 -21.89 26.18
N ASN A 158 -8.76 -23.18 26.07
CA ASN A 158 -8.06 -24.12 25.20
C ASN A 158 -8.95 -25.35 24.96
N ILE A 159 -8.51 -26.24 24.07
CA ILE A 159 -9.31 -27.43 23.71
C ILE A 159 -9.49 -28.41 24.88
N SER A 160 -8.53 -28.51 25.80
CA SER A 160 -8.67 -29.39 26.98
C SER A 160 -9.77 -28.89 27.91
N ASP A 161 -9.84 -27.57 28.14
CA ASP A 161 -10.91 -26.94 28.92
C ASP A 161 -12.28 -27.12 28.22
N ALA A 162 -12.33 -27.11 26.88
CA ALA A 162 -13.54 -27.42 26.11
C ALA A 162 -14.00 -28.86 26.32
N VAL A 163 -13.08 -29.83 26.26
CA VAL A 163 -13.38 -31.25 26.53
C VAL A 163 -13.86 -31.47 27.97
N ASP A 164 -13.24 -30.80 28.93
CA ASP A 164 -13.69 -30.85 30.33
C ASP A 164 -15.09 -30.23 30.51
N LEU A 165 -15.43 -29.18 29.77
CA LEU A 165 -16.77 -28.59 29.77
C LEU A 165 -17.80 -29.54 29.17
N TRP A 166 -17.52 -30.13 28.01
CA TRP A 166 -18.38 -31.16 27.39
C TRP A 166 -18.62 -32.34 28.32
N ALA A 167 -17.60 -32.77 29.03
CA ALA A 167 -17.70 -33.89 29.95
C ALA A 167 -18.42 -33.55 31.28
N SER A 168 -18.68 -32.27 31.55
CA SER A 168 -19.39 -31.85 32.78
C SER A 168 -20.84 -32.34 32.84
N GLU A 169 -21.40 -32.76 31.68
CA GLU A 169 -22.72 -33.40 31.55
C GLU A 169 -22.81 -34.79 32.18
N LYS A 170 -21.70 -35.35 32.69
CA LYS A 170 -21.65 -36.67 33.34
C LYS A 170 -22.78 -36.90 34.36
N SER A 171 -23.06 -35.90 35.21
CA SER A 171 -24.09 -36.04 36.25
C SER A 171 -25.49 -36.17 35.65
N ASP A 172 -25.78 -35.42 34.59
CA ASP A 172 -27.04 -35.50 33.86
C ASP A 172 -27.17 -36.84 33.13
N TYR A 173 -26.06 -37.34 32.56
CA TYR A 173 -26.04 -38.67 31.94
C TYR A 173 -26.32 -39.79 32.94
N ILE A 174 -25.78 -39.71 34.16
CA ILE A 174 -26.10 -40.68 35.22
C ILE A 174 -27.59 -40.64 35.58
N ASN A 175 -28.22 -39.47 35.59
CA ASN A 175 -29.65 -39.35 35.84
C ASN A 175 -30.46 -40.02 34.73
N GLU A 176 -30.07 -39.82 33.46
CA GLU A 176 -30.71 -40.43 32.28
C GLU A 176 -30.64 -41.96 32.34
N VAL A 177 -29.46 -42.52 32.62
CA VAL A 177 -29.24 -43.97 32.75
C VAL A 177 -30.14 -44.58 33.84
N ASN A 178 -30.44 -43.82 34.89
CA ASN A 178 -31.31 -44.26 35.99
C ASN A 178 -32.80 -44.01 35.72
N GLY A 179 -33.19 -43.54 34.53
CA GLY A 179 -34.57 -43.27 34.17
C GLY A 179 -35.17 -42.03 34.83
N HIS A 180 -34.32 -41.13 35.35
CA HIS A 180 -34.74 -39.80 35.81
C HIS A 180 -34.68 -38.80 34.65
N GLY A 181 -35.43 -37.69 34.75
CA GLY A 181 -35.26 -36.58 33.81
C GLY A 181 -33.84 -36.01 33.89
N SER A 182 -33.20 -35.82 32.75
CA SER A 182 -31.83 -35.31 32.62
C SER A 182 -31.78 -34.00 31.83
N GLY A 183 -30.69 -33.24 32.01
CA GLY A 183 -30.29 -32.17 31.12
C GLY A 183 -29.71 -32.69 29.79
N VAL A 184 -28.83 -31.92 29.17
CA VAL A 184 -28.11 -32.31 27.94
C VAL A 184 -27.02 -33.33 28.31
N THR A 185 -26.92 -34.42 27.54
CA THR A 185 -25.97 -35.53 27.79
C THR A 185 -25.16 -35.94 26.55
N GLY A 186 -25.49 -35.34 25.40
CA GLY A 186 -24.91 -35.66 24.11
C GLY A 186 -23.41 -35.39 24.02
N HIS A 187 -22.91 -34.37 24.71
CA HIS A 187 -21.48 -34.07 24.66
C HIS A 187 -20.68 -35.10 25.47
N TYR A 188 -21.13 -35.48 26.67
CA TYR A 188 -20.46 -36.51 27.47
C TYR A 188 -20.45 -37.87 26.75
N THR A 189 -21.58 -38.27 26.15
CA THR A 189 -21.68 -39.53 25.41
C THR A 189 -20.82 -39.52 24.15
N THR A 190 -20.73 -38.41 23.41
CA THR A 190 -19.82 -38.30 22.25
C THR A 190 -18.36 -38.59 22.62
N LEU A 191 -17.91 -38.18 23.82
CA LEU A 191 -16.53 -38.39 24.28
C LEU A 191 -16.29 -39.82 24.82
N THR A 192 -17.31 -40.43 25.43
CA THR A 192 -17.15 -41.62 26.28
C THR A 192 -17.87 -42.88 25.80
N ASP A 193 -18.82 -42.77 24.87
CA ASP A 193 -19.48 -43.95 24.31
C ASP A 193 -18.45 -44.77 23.51
N PRO A 194 -18.29 -46.08 23.81
CA PRO A 194 -17.41 -46.96 23.06
C PRO A 194 -17.67 -47.03 21.55
N ASP A 195 -18.87 -46.66 21.09
CA ASP A 195 -19.20 -46.65 19.66
C ASP A 195 -18.49 -45.54 18.89
N TYR A 196 -18.08 -44.43 19.51
CA TYR A 196 -17.28 -43.40 18.82
C TYR A 196 -15.81 -43.81 18.75
N GLY A 197 -15.25 -43.87 17.54
CA GLY A 197 -13.89 -44.39 17.32
C GLY A 197 -12.87 -43.34 16.91
N SER A 198 -13.31 -42.37 16.11
CA SER A 198 -12.47 -41.36 15.48
C SER A 198 -13.02 -39.97 15.74
N TYR A 199 -12.11 -39.03 15.98
CA TYR A 199 -12.42 -37.66 16.34
C TYR A 199 -11.61 -36.65 15.54
N GLY A 200 -12.18 -35.45 15.38
CA GLY A 200 -11.45 -34.24 15.03
C GLY A 200 -11.89 -33.10 15.92
N PHE A 201 -10.96 -32.26 16.35
CA PHE A 201 -11.26 -31.14 17.25
C PHE A 201 -10.55 -29.88 16.77
N ALA A 202 -11.13 -28.72 17.04
CA ALA A 202 -10.58 -27.44 16.63
C ALA A 202 -11.04 -26.27 17.52
N GLY A 203 -10.36 -25.13 17.36
CA GLY A 203 -10.64 -23.86 18.04
C GLY A 203 -9.38 -23.03 18.21
N GLY A 204 -9.40 -22.04 19.12
CA GLY A 204 -8.24 -21.17 19.37
C GLY A 204 -8.05 -20.08 18.32
N PHE A 205 -9.14 -19.57 17.77
CA PHE A 205 -9.11 -18.40 16.88
C PHE A 205 -8.94 -17.11 17.67
N SER A 206 -8.23 -16.12 17.12
CA SER A 206 -8.02 -14.84 17.82
C SER A 206 -9.29 -14.03 18.07
N ASP A 207 -10.34 -14.25 17.27
CA ASP A 207 -11.59 -13.50 17.32
C ASP A 207 -12.80 -14.33 17.80
N SER A 208 -12.60 -15.62 18.09
CA SER A 208 -13.65 -16.55 18.53
C SER A 208 -13.12 -17.48 19.61
N SER A 209 -13.86 -17.60 20.72
CA SER A 209 -13.60 -18.58 21.78
C SER A 209 -14.37 -19.89 21.59
N ALA A 210 -14.97 -20.10 20.41
CA ALA A 210 -15.66 -21.34 20.10
C ALA A 210 -14.66 -22.47 19.81
N TYR A 211 -14.88 -23.61 20.46
CA TYR A 211 -14.23 -24.87 20.18
C TYR A 211 -15.28 -25.86 19.66
N SER A 212 -14.88 -26.67 18.69
CA SER A 212 -15.73 -27.69 18.07
C SER A 212 -15.04 -29.05 18.13
N GLY A 213 -15.84 -30.09 18.32
CA GLY A 213 -15.45 -31.48 18.19
C GLY A 213 -16.42 -32.24 17.30
N GLU A 214 -15.86 -33.10 16.45
CA GLU A 214 -16.57 -33.93 15.49
C GLU A 214 -16.17 -35.38 15.69
N ALA A 215 -17.14 -36.29 15.64
CA ALA A 215 -16.91 -37.71 15.83
C ALA A 215 -17.75 -38.57 14.90
N VAL A 216 -17.24 -39.76 14.61
CA VAL A 216 -17.97 -40.81 13.87
C VAL A 216 -17.95 -42.11 14.64
N SER A 217 -19.02 -42.89 14.48
CA SER A 217 -19.07 -44.21 15.07
C SER A 217 -18.06 -45.14 14.39
N ARG A 218 -17.64 -46.17 15.12
CA ARG A 218 -16.61 -47.13 14.72
C ARG A 218 -16.96 -47.86 13.43
N GLY A 219 -18.25 -48.05 13.15
CA GLY A 219 -18.73 -48.63 11.90
C GLY A 219 -18.23 -47.91 10.65
N TYR A 220 -17.98 -46.59 10.76
CA TYR A 220 -17.50 -45.75 9.65
C TYR A 220 -16.01 -45.43 9.74
N ALA A 221 -15.33 -45.73 10.85
CA ALA A 221 -13.97 -45.27 11.13
C ALA A 221 -12.93 -45.60 10.04
N SER A 222 -13.14 -46.66 9.26
CA SER A 222 -12.26 -47.01 8.14
C SER A 222 -12.22 -45.96 7.02
N GLU A 223 -13.29 -45.18 6.83
CA GLU A 223 -13.35 -44.07 5.88
C GLU A 223 -12.61 -42.82 6.39
N TYR A 224 -12.30 -42.77 7.69
CA TYR A 224 -11.71 -41.64 8.41
C TYR A 224 -10.27 -41.90 8.86
N SER A 225 -9.56 -42.79 8.16
CA SER A 225 -8.27 -43.35 8.59
C SER A 225 -7.06 -42.40 8.48
N ASP A 226 -7.18 -41.24 7.84
CA ASP A 226 -6.10 -40.26 7.79
C ASP A 226 -5.95 -39.56 9.15
N GLU A 227 -5.01 -40.04 9.97
CA GLU A 227 -4.75 -39.47 11.29
C GLU A 227 -3.82 -38.24 11.25
N THR A 228 -3.39 -37.77 10.08
CA THR A 228 -2.42 -36.67 9.97
C THR A 228 -3.10 -35.35 10.34
N PRO A 229 -2.66 -34.63 11.39
CA PRO A 229 -3.30 -33.38 11.76
C PRO A 229 -3.02 -32.29 10.72
N THR A 230 -3.94 -31.32 10.57
CA THR A 230 -3.75 -30.21 9.62
C THR A 230 -2.55 -29.34 9.98
N ASN A 231 -2.24 -29.22 11.28
CA ASN A 231 -1.20 -28.35 11.83
C ASN A 231 -1.32 -26.88 11.34
N LEU A 232 -2.53 -26.42 11.00
CA LEU A 232 -2.76 -25.04 10.60
C LEU A 232 -2.29 -24.09 11.71
N ASN A 233 -1.33 -23.23 11.39
CA ASN A 233 -0.75 -22.25 12.29
C ASN A 233 -0.38 -21.00 11.51
N GLY A 234 -0.95 -19.87 11.90
CA GLY A 234 -0.75 -18.61 11.20
C GLY A 234 -2.03 -17.79 11.18
N TYR A 235 -2.15 -16.92 10.18
CA TYR A 235 -3.25 -15.99 10.04
C TYR A 235 -3.80 -16.00 8.61
N GLY A 236 -5.09 -15.77 8.49
CA GLY A 236 -5.77 -15.69 7.21
C GLY A 236 -7.24 -15.35 7.35
N ARG A 237 -7.95 -15.45 6.23
CA ARG A 237 -9.38 -15.19 6.14
C ARG A 237 -10.08 -16.49 5.81
N PHE A 238 -11.22 -16.72 6.46
CA PHE A 238 -11.93 -17.99 6.35
C PHE A 238 -13.32 -17.77 5.78
N GLU A 239 -13.67 -18.57 4.78
CA GLU A 239 -14.93 -18.49 4.07
C GLU A 239 -16.03 -19.23 4.84
N ILE A 240 -17.22 -18.65 4.87
CA ILE A 240 -18.45 -19.24 5.39
C ILE A 240 -19.59 -19.02 4.39
N SER A 241 -20.69 -19.74 4.58
CA SER A 241 -21.95 -19.45 3.90
C SER A 241 -22.94 -18.85 4.88
N VAL A 242 -23.69 -17.81 4.48
CA VAL A 242 -24.70 -17.16 5.33
C VAL A 242 -26.08 -17.17 4.67
N SER A 243 -27.12 -17.30 5.48
CA SER A 243 -28.48 -17.48 4.98
C SER A 243 -29.11 -16.16 4.56
N GLN A 244 -30.24 -16.25 3.85
CA GLN A 244 -31.08 -15.09 3.56
C GLN A 244 -31.55 -14.37 4.84
N ARG A 245 -31.81 -15.12 5.93
CA ARG A 245 -32.18 -14.55 7.23
C ARG A 245 -31.09 -13.63 7.75
N HIS A 246 -29.84 -14.07 7.70
CA HIS A 246 -28.70 -13.30 8.19
C HIS A 246 -28.32 -12.14 7.27
N ILE A 247 -28.52 -12.27 5.95
CA ILE A 247 -28.46 -11.11 5.04
C ILE A 247 -29.52 -10.06 5.40
N ASN A 248 -30.73 -10.49 5.79
CA ASN A 248 -31.82 -9.60 6.18
C ASN A 248 -31.55 -8.78 7.44
N GLU A 249 -30.58 -9.18 8.28
CA GLU A 249 -30.16 -8.40 9.45
C GLU A 249 -29.49 -7.08 9.07
N GLY A 250 -28.78 -7.04 7.93
CA GLY A 250 -28.17 -5.81 7.42
C GLY A 250 -26.79 -6.01 6.80
N MET A 251 -26.42 -5.05 5.95
CA MET A 251 -25.11 -4.99 5.29
C MET A 251 -24.65 -3.53 5.21
N THR A 252 -23.38 -3.27 5.49
CA THR A 252 -22.82 -1.92 5.51
C THR A 252 -21.53 -1.84 4.71
N TRP A 253 -21.47 -0.92 3.74
CA TRP A 253 -20.23 -0.55 3.07
C TRP A 253 -19.27 0.14 4.04
N LYS A 254 -18.02 -0.33 4.12
CA LYS A 254 -16.98 0.23 4.99
C LYS A 254 -15.83 0.92 4.24
N GLY A 255 -15.78 0.79 2.92
CA GLY A 255 -14.70 1.33 2.09
C GLY A 255 -14.02 0.23 1.31
N LEU A 256 -12.75 0.46 1.01
CA LEU A 256 -11.86 -0.54 0.44
C LEU A 256 -10.93 -1.08 1.52
N HIS A 257 -10.42 -2.28 1.30
CA HIS A 257 -9.61 -2.99 2.29
C HIS A 257 -8.34 -2.22 2.66
N TRP A 258 -7.59 -1.73 1.67
CA TRP A 258 -6.36 -0.95 1.92
C TRP A 258 -6.58 0.55 1.96
N ASN A 259 -7.78 1.01 1.58
CA ASN A 259 -8.05 2.43 1.44
C ASN A 259 -9.49 2.80 1.83
N SER A 260 -9.64 3.19 3.09
CA SER A 260 -10.92 3.66 3.64
C SER A 260 -11.45 4.93 2.95
N SER A 261 -10.60 5.76 2.35
CA SER A 261 -11.03 6.92 1.55
C SER A 261 -11.69 6.54 0.22
N SER A 262 -11.64 5.26 -0.14
CA SER A 262 -12.18 4.70 -1.39
C SER A 262 -11.64 5.39 -2.64
N ALA A 263 -10.36 5.77 -2.59
CA ALA A 263 -9.68 6.48 -3.67
C ALA A 263 -8.45 5.70 -4.14
N LEU A 264 -8.33 5.42 -5.44
CA LEU A 264 -7.28 4.56 -5.97
C LEU A 264 -6.66 5.15 -7.24
N GLU A 265 -5.39 4.86 -7.49
CA GLU A 265 -4.77 5.17 -8.76
C GLU A 265 -5.32 4.27 -9.89
N PRO A 266 -5.33 4.73 -11.14
CA PRO A 266 -5.63 3.89 -12.29
C PRO A 266 -4.74 2.63 -12.35
N GLY A 267 -5.31 1.49 -12.74
CA GLY A 267 -4.59 0.21 -12.86
C GLY A 267 -4.33 -0.51 -11.54
N LYS A 268 -4.73 0.06 -10.40
CA LYS A 268 -4.67 -0.59 -9.09
C LYS A 268 -5.88 -1.48 -8.85
N SER A 269 -5.78 -2.34 -7.85
CA SER A 269 -6.89 -3.17 -7.40
C SER A 269 -6.95 -3.16 -5.89
N ASP A 270 -8.17 -3.23 -5.38
CA ASP A 270 -8.47 -3.33 -3.96
C ASP A 270 -9.81 -4.06 -3.80
N GLU A 271 -10.16 -4.42 -2.59
CA GLU A 271 -11.37 -5.17 -2.29
C GLU A 271 -12.38 -4.32 -1.53
N ALA A 272 -13.64 -4.38 -1.96
CA ALA A 272 -14.75 -3.78 -1.25
C ALA A 272 -14.99 -4.48 0.09
N VAL A 273 -15.11 -3.70 1.15
CA VAL A 273 -15.45 -4.21 2.49
C VAL A 273 -16.92 -3.93 2.74
N VAL A 274 -17.75 -4.97 2.65
CA VAL A 274 -19.18 -4.92 2.97
C VAL A 274 -19.46 -5.82 4.17
N ARG A 275 -19.57 -5.21 5.36
CA ARG A 275 -19.79 -5.93 6.62
C ARG A 275 -21.24 -6.33 6.80
N LEU A 276 -21.47 -7.60 7.10
CA LEU A 276 -22.77 -8.14 7.49
C LEU A 276 -23.07 -7.75 8.94
N SER A 277 -24.31 -7.43 9.28
CA SER A 277 -24.70 -7.18 10.68
C SER A 277 -24.61 -8.46 11.54
N TYR A 278 -24.83 -9.61 10.90
CA TYR A 278 -24.67 -10.93 11.50
C TYR A 278 -23.26 -11.16 12.08
N GLY A 279 -23.19 -11.95 13.16
CA GLY A 279 -21.94 -12.32 13.80
C GLY A 279 -21.17 -11.12 14.37
N ALA A 280 -21.88 -10.13 14.90
CA ALA A 280 -21.31 -8.89 15.46
C ALA A 280 -20.41 -8.11 14.48
N ASN A 281 -20.74 -8.13 13.17
CA ASN A 281 -19.97 -7.49 12.10
C ASN A 281 -18.60 -8.09 11.80
N ARG A 282 -18.38 -9.37 12.12
CA ARG A 282 -17.11 -10.07 11.85
C ARG A 282 -16.94 -10.54 10.39
N TYR A 283 -18.04 -10.63 9.64
CA TYR A 283 -18.04 -11.20 8.29
C TYR A 283 -18.22 -10.14 7.21
N ASN A 284 -17.41 -10.26 6.16
CA ASN A 284 -17.51 -9.49 4.93
C ASN A 284 -18.18 -10.32 3.84
N LEU A 285 -19.16 -9.73 3.16
CA LEU A 285 -19.85 -10.36 2.04
C LEU A 285 -18.91 -10.50 0.83
N LEU A 286 -18.85 -11.70 0.25
CA LEU A 286 -18.18 -11.98 -1.03
C LEU A 286 -19.20 -12.25 -2.15
N GLY A 287 -20.29 -12.95 -1.81
CA GLY A 287 -21.36 -13.31 -2.73
C GLY A 287 -22.25 -12.12 -3.13
N GLY A 288 -23.33 -12.44 -3.83
CA GLY A 288 -24.26 -11.47 -4.37
C GLY A 288 -23.86 -10.92 -5.75
N THR A 289 -24.71 -10.06 -6.29
CA THR A 289 -24.49 -9.45 -7.61
C THR A 289 -23.76 -8.12 -7.46
N TRP A 290 -22.49 -8.11 -7.84
CA TRP A 290 -21.64 -6.93 -7.83
C TRP A 290 -21.76 -6.15 -9.14
N SER A 291 -21.82 -4.82 -9.05
CA SER A 291 -21.85 -3.95 -10.22
C SER A 291 -21.13 -2.63 -9.98
N SER A 292 -20.66 -2.04 -11.06
CA SER A 292 -20.09 -0.69 -11.10
C SER A 292 -20.99 0.20 -11.94
N SER A 293 -21.35 1.38 -11.43
CA SER A 293 -22.16 2.35 -12.19
C SER A 293 -21.45 2.88 -13.44
N ASN A 294 -20.12 2.75 -13.50
CA ASN A 294 -19.28 3.16 -14.61
C ASN A 294 -18.12 2.17 -14.77
N THR A 295 -18.36 1.12 -15.57
CA THR A 295 -17.38 0.05 -15.83
C THR A 295 -16.15 0.53 -16.58
N ALA A 296 -16.23 1.68 -17.26
CA ALA A 296 -15.08 2.28 -17.88
C ALA A 296 -14.11 2.91 -16.85
N VAL A 297 -14.57 3.25 -15.64
CA VAL A 297 -13.75 3.79 -14.54
C VAL A 297 -13.19 2.66 -13.67
N ALA A 298 -14.04 1.75 -13.23
CA ALA A 298 -13.61 0.55 -12.51
C ALA A 298 -14.58 -0.61 -12.73
N THR A 299 -14.05 -1.82 -12.75
CA THR A 299 -14.80 -3.08 -12.79
C THR A 299 -14.82 -3.71 -11.41
N VAL A 300 -15.82 -4.54 -11.14
CA VAL A 300 -15.92 -5.28 -9.88
C VAL A 300 -16.33 -6.73 -10.14
N THR A 301 -15.71 -7.67 -9.43
CA THR A 301 -16.06 -9.10 -9.48
C THR A 301 -15.87 -9.67 -8.08
N GLU A 302 -16.95 -10.14 -7.46
CA GLU A 302 -16.92 -10.69 -6.08
C GLU A 302 -16.21 -9.76 -5.09
N GLY A 303 -16.59 -8.48 -5.10
CA GLY A 303 -15.98 -7.44 -4.27
C GLY A 303 -14.61 -6.93 -4.73
N ASN A 304 -13.92 -7.61 -5.65
CA ASN A 304 -12.63 -7.14 -6.18
C ASN A 304 -12.82 -6.03 -7.18
N ILE A 305 -12.30 -4.85 -6.85
CA ILE A 305 -12.37 -3.68 -7.69
C ILE A 305 -11.05 -3.54 -8.44
N LYS A 306 -11.13 -3.46 -9.77
CA LYS A 306 -10.00 -3.13 -10.64
C LYS A 306 -10.25 -1.78 -11.29
N THR A 307 -9.42 -0.80 -10.98
CA THR A 307 -9.52 0.55 -11.54
C THR A 307 -8.89 0.61 -12.92
N LEU A 308 -9.51 1.38 -13.82
CA LEU A 308 -9.11 1.46 -15.23
C LEU A 308 -8.66 2.86 -15.61
N LYS A 309 -9.51 3.86 -15.37
CA LYS A 309 -9.23 5.24 -15.78
C LYS A 309 -9.75 6.24 -14.76
N ARG A 310 -9.21 7.46 -14.80
CA ARG A 310 -9.64 8.58 -13.97
C ARG A 310 -11.16 8.77 -14.07
N GLY A 311 -11.82 8.94 -12.91
CA GLY A 311 -13.26 9.20 -12.81
C GLY A 311 -13.84 8.71 -11.50
N ASN A 312 -15.16 8.84 -11.36
CA ASN A 312 -15.89 8.34 -10.19
C ASN A 312 -16.84 7.22 -10.61
N THR A 313 -17.01 6.22 -9.75
CA THR A 313 -18.05 5.20 -9.90
C THR A 313 -18.62 4.82 -8.53
N VAL A 314 -19.88 4.38 -8.51
CA VAL A 314 -20.49 3.72 -7.38
C VAL A 314 -20.36 2.21 -7.57
N ILE A 315 -19.74 1.53 -6.61
CA ILE A 315 -19.74 0.08 -6.51
C ILE A 315 -20.95 -0.34 -5.68
N LYS A 316 -21.70 -1.32 -6.18
CA LYS A 316 -22.93 -1.83 -5.58
C LYS A 316 -22.84 -3.34 -5.43
N VAL A 317 -23.38 -3.85 -4.35
CA VAL A 317 -23.67 -5.29 -4.19
C VAL A 317 -25.13 -5.46 -3.78
N ASN A 318 -25.84 -6.32 -4.51
CA ASN A 318 -27.16 -6.78 -4.12
C ASN A 318 -27.07 -8.25 -3.66
N ALA A 319 -27.48 -8.50 -2.43
CA ALA A 319 -27.63 -9.84 -1.88
C ALA A 319 -28.99 -9.90 -1.18
N GLY A 320 -29.81 -10.88 -1.55
CA GLY A 320 -31.07 -11.13 -0.88
C GLY A 320 -32.06 -9.97 -0.86
N GLY A 321 -32.06 -9.14 -1.92
CA GLY A 321 -32.90 -7.94 -2.00
C GLY A 321 -32.38 -6.75 -1.19
N ARG A 322 -31.25 -6.87 -0.50
CA ARG A 322 -30.57 -5.77 0.19
C ARG A 322 -29.45 -5.20 -0.67
N LEU A 323 -29.29 -3.88 -0.60
CA LEU A 323 -28.25 -3.15 -1.32
C LEU A 323 -27.23 -2.57 -0.33
N ALA A 324 -25.95 -2.81 -0.60
CA ALA A 324 -24.85 -2.01 -0.06
C ALA A 324 -24.10 -1.34 -1.21
N GLN A 325 -23.62 -0.11 -1.01
CA GLN A 325 -22.91 0.63 -2.04
C GLN A 325 -21.92 1.63 -1.46
N GLY A 326 -20.91 2.00 -2.25
CA GLY A 326 -19.97 3.05 -1.93
C GLY A 326 -19.37 3.73 -3.15
N ASN A 327 -18.92 4.96 -2.96
CA ASN A 327 -18.25 5.74 -4.00
C ASN A 327 -16.79 5.31 -4.09
N VAL A 328 -16.29 5.10 -5.30
CA VAL A 328 -14.88 4.87 -5.61
C VAL A 328 -14.41 5.98 -6.54
N ARG A 329 -13.40 6.72 -6.10
CA ARG A 329 -12.72 7.75 -6.90
C ARG A 329 -11.44 7.16 -7.49
N VAL A 330 -11.28 7.24 -8.80
CA VAL A 330 -10.06 6.86 -9.50
C VAL A 330 -9.35 8.11 -9.97
N ALA A 331 -8.14 8.35 -9.49
CA ALA A 331 -7.34 9.52 -9.87
C ALA A 331 -5.85 9.21 -9.68
N PRO A 332 -4.94 9.75 -10.52
CA PRO A 332 -3.51 9.60 -10.30
C PRO A 332 -3.08 10.27 -9.00
N ALA A 333 -2.02 9.77 -8.38
CA ALA A 333 -1.47 10.34 -7.15
C ALA A 333 -0.39 11.38 -7.46
N MET A 334 -0.43 12.50 -6.75
CA MET A 334 0.72 13.40 -6.69
C MET A 334 1.83 12.72 -5.91
N GLN A 335 3.08 12.79 -6.37
CA GLN A 335 4.21 12.14 -5.72
C GLN A 335 5.12 13.19 -5.06
N ARG A 336 5.47 13.00 -3.80
CA ARG A 336 6.53 13.79 -3.16
C ARG A 336 7.88 13.10 -3.31
N ILE A 337 8.86 13.80 -3.86
CA ILE A 337 10.26 13.37 -3.98
C ILE A 337 11.08 14.19 -2.98
N PHE A 338 11.56 13.54 -1.92
CA PHE A 338 12.28 14.21 -0.84
C PHE A 338 13.20 13.24 -0.10
N GLY A 339 14.15 13.79 0.65
CA GLY A 339 14.88 13.04 1.66
C GLY A 339 15.20 13.90 2.88
N ALA A 340 15.95 13.34 3.82
CA ALA A 340 16.28 14.03 5.08
C ALA A 340 17.13 15.29 4.86
N THR A 341 18.00 15.27 3.84
CA THR A 341 18.81 16.41 3.43
C THR A 341 18.61 16.76 1.96
N ARG A 342 19.10 17.92 1.54
CA ARG A 342 19.14 18.33 0.12
C ARG A 342 19.86 17.32 -0.78
N TYR A 343 20.84 16.59 -0.24
CA TYR A 343 21.58 15.57 -0.98
C TYR A 343 20.74 14.29 -1.12
N ASP A 344 19.95 13.95 -0.10
CA ASP A 344 18.97 12.86 -0.19
C ASP A 344 17.85 13.20 -1.18
N THR A 345 17.29 14.42 -1.12
CA THR A 345 16.31 14.90 -2.11
C THR A 345 16.89 14.83 -3.52
N MET A 346 18.09 15.38 -3.75
CA MET A 346 18.79 15.27 -5.04
C MET A 346 18.97 13.80 -5.47
N SER A 347 19.37 12.92 -4.55
CA SER A 347 19.54 11.50 -4.85
C SER A 347 18.25 10.83 -5.29
N GLN A 348 17.12 11.15 -4.64
CA GLN A 348 15.79 10.64 -5.03
C GLN A 348 15.33 11.19 -6.38
N VAL A 349 15.57 12.49 -6.64
CA VAL A 349 15.28 13.12 -7.94
C VAL A 349 16.09 12.46 -9.06
N VAL A 350 17.40 12.33 -8.88
CA VAL A 350 18.30 11.70 -9.86
C VAL A 350 17.93 10.23 -10.11
N GLN A 351 17.48 9.50 -9.08
CA GLN A 351 16.98 8.13 -9.27
C GLN A 351 15.71 8.10 -10.15
N LYS A 352 14.80 9.06 -9.96
CA LYS A 352 13.56 9.20 -10.74
C LYS A 352 13.78 9.70 -12.17
N GLU A 353 14.90 10.36 -12.47
CA GLU A 353 15.26 10.78 -13.84
C GLU A 353 15.47 9.61 -14.82
N GLY A 354 15.74 8.40 -14.32
CA GLY A 354 16.07 7.24 -15.16
C GLY A 354 17.54 7.23 -15.59
N LEU A 355 18.42 6.78 -14.68
CA LEU A 355 19.87 6.77 -14.85
C LEU A 355 20.31 6.03 -16.14
N LYS A 356 21.06 6.73 -17.01
CA LYS A 356 21.75 6.11 -18.16
C LYS A 356 23.22 5.92 -17.83
N GLN A 357 23.74 4.70 -18.00
CA GLN A 357 25.17 4.46 -17.83
C GLN A 357 25.98 5.25 -18.86
N GLY A 358 27.11 5.83 -18.45
CA GLY A 358 28.02 6.56 -19.33
C GLY A 358 27.62 8.01 -19.63
N GLN A 359 26.45 8.49 -19.18
CA GLN A 359 26.05 9.89 -19.41
C GLN A 359 26.98 10.89 -18.69
N THR A 360 26.99 12.15 -19.14
CA THR A 360 27.74 13.21 -18.47
C THR A 360 27.09 13.53 -17.13
N VAL A 361 27.90 13.79 -16.10
CA VAL A 361 27.43 14.31 -14.81
C VAL A 361 27.98 15.71 -14.60
N ILE A 362 27.11 16.66 -14.24
CA ILE A 362 27.50 17.98 -13.77
C ILE A 362 27.41 17.98 -12.25
N VAL A 363 28.54 18.18 -11.57
CA VAL A 363 28.63 18.30 -10.11
C VAL A 363 28.67 19.78 -9.74
N ALA A 364 27.76 20.19 -8.86
CA ALA A 364 27.70 21.54 -8.33
C ALA A 364 27.55 21.53 -6.80
N SER A 365 27.75 22.70 -6.20
CA SER A 365 27.55 22.88 -4.76
C SER A 365 26.07 22.72 -4.38
N GLY A 366 25.77 21.96 -3.34
CA GLY A 366 24.44 21.94 -2.73
C GLY A 366 24.18 23.11 -1.77
N THR A 367 25.21 23.87 -1.38
CA THR A 367 25.08 24.96 -0.39
C THR A 367 24.93 26.34 -1.04
N ASN A 368 25.24 26.46 -2.34
CA ASN A 368 25.11 27.67 -3.12
C ASN A 368 24.46 27.38 -4.49
N TYR A 369 23.49 28.19 -4.89
CA TYR A 369 22.62 27.91 -6.05
C TYR A 369 23.09 28.35 -7.45
N PRO A 370 23.83 29.46 -7.65
CA PRO A 370 23.97 30.06 -8.99
C PRO A 370 24.61 29.13 -10.02
N ASP A 371 25.64 28.38 -9.61
CA ASP A 371 26.39 27.50 -10.50
C ASP A 371 25.54 26.30 -10.95
N ALA A 372 24.76 25.72 -10.04
CA ALA A 372 23.82 24.64 -10.37
C ALA A 372 22.71 25.13 -11.30
N LEU A 373 22.19 26.33 -11.03
CA LEU A 373 21.08 26.91 -11.78
C LEU A 373 21.48 27.24 -13.22
N ALA A 374 22.61 27.92 -13.42
CA ALA A 374 23.18 28.20 -14.73
C ALA A 374 23.51 26.92 -15.51
N SER A 375 23.83 25.83 -14.81
CA SER A 375 24.11 24.53 -15.42
C SER A 375 22.88 23.84 -16.03
N SER A 376 21.64 24.27 -15.74
CA SER A 376 20.42 23.62 -16.27
C SER A 376 20.40 23.57 -17.81
N SER A 377 20.79 24.67 -18.45
CA SER A 377 20.84 24.78 -19.92
C SER A 377 21.93 23.86 -20.52
N LEU A 378 23.12 23.85 -19.91
CA LEU A 378 24.22 22.97 -20.30
C LEU A 378 23.87 21.49 -20.08
N ALA A 379 23.17 21.19 -18.98
CA ALA A 379 22.73 19.84 -18.68
C ALA A 379 21.80 19.32 -19.77
N GLY A 380 20.83 20.12 -20.22
CA GLY A 380 19.95 19.77 -21.33
C GLY A 380 20.72 19.54 -22.63
N ALA A 381 21.59 20.50 -23.00
CA ALA A 381 22.34 20.45 -24.25
C ALA A 381 23.33 19.27 -24.35
N LEU A 382 23.72 18.67 -23.22
CA LEU A 382 24.63 17.51 -23.15
C LEU A 382 23.93 16.21 -22.72
N ASP A 383 22.61 16.20 -22.52
CA ASP A 383 21.86 15.12 -21.84
C ASP A 383 22.55 14.68 -20.52
N ALA A 384 22.99 15.65 -19.73
CA ALA A 384 23.70 15.42 -18.47
C ALA A 384 22.75 15.41 -17.27
N THR A 385 23.13 14.67 -16.23
CA THR A 385 22.49 14.73 -14.90
C THR A 385 23.23 15.71 -14.00
N ILE A 386 22.49 16.54 -13.26
CA ILE A 386 23.07 17.40 -12.23
C ILE A 386 23.08 16.66 -10.88
N VAL A 387 24.24 16.61 -10.23
CA VAL A 387 24.43 16.05 -8.89
C VAL A 387 24.93 17.15 -7.96
N LEU A 388 24.29 17.27 -6.80
CA LEU A 388 24.67 18.24 -5.78
C LEU A 388 25.51 17.58 -4.70
N THR A 389 26.54 18.27 -4.22
CA THR A 389 27.37 17.76 -3.14
C THR A 389 27.84 18.85 -2.19
N ASP A 390 28.40 18.44 -1.06
CA ASP A 390 28.95 19.37 -0.08
C ASP A 390 30.23 20.04 -0.63
N PRO A 391 30.47 21.34 -0.40
CA PRO A 391 31.66 22.02 -0.92
C PRO A 391 32.97 21.36 -0.51
N GLN A 392 33.04 20.75 0.68
CA GLN A 392 34.28 20.23 1.25
C GLN A 392 34.42 18.72 1.09
N SER A 393 33.33 17.99 0.88
CA SER A 393 33.35 16.52 0.78
C SER A 393 32.32 15.99 -0.22
N LEU A 394 32.69 14.96 -0.99
CA LEU A 394 31.74 14.24 -1.83
C LEU A 394 30.78 13.46 -0.95
N SER A 395 29.55 13.94 -0.84
CA SER A 395 28.48 13.30 -0.07
C SER A 395 28.23 11.86 -0.54
N ALA A 396 27.84 10.98 0.39
CA ALA A 396 27.56 9.57 0.09
C ALA A 396 26.46 9.40 -0.97
N GLN A 397 25.46 10.27 -0.93
CA GLN A 397 24.36 10.32 -1.89
C GLN A 397 24.86 10.69 -3.30
N ALA A 398 25.76 11.66 -3.41
CA ALA A 398 26.36 12.05 -4.69
C ALA A 398 27.25 10.93 -5.23
N SER A 399 28.09 10.34 -4.38
CA SER A 399 28.99 9.26 -4.78
C SER A 399 28.23 8.00 -5.23
N GLU A 400 27.15 7.63 -4.55
CA GLU A 400 26.28 6.51 -4.94
C GLU A 400 25.66 6.74 -6.33
N ARG A 401 25.10 7.94 -6.58
CA ARG A 401 24.49 8.25 -7.89
C ARG A 401 25.52 8.32 -9.01
N ILE A 402 26.69 8.93 -8.75
CA ILE A 402 27.78 8.97 -9.73
C ILE A 402 28.30 7.56 -10.02
N ALA A 403 28.46 6.71 -9.02
CA ALA A 403 28.87 5.32 -9.18
C ALA A 403 27.87 4.51 -10.01
N ALA A 404 26.57 4.71 -9.80
CA ALA A 404 25.51 4.07 -10.58
C ALA A 404 25.50 4.53 -12.04
N ILE A 405 25.78 5.81 -12.28
CA ILE A 405 25.85 6.40 -13.63
C ILE A 405 27.10 5.95 -14.38
N LYS A 406 28.23 5.71 -13.71
CA LYS A 406 29.53 5.41 -14.37
C LYS A 406 29.86 6.40 -15.49
N PRO A 407 29.99 7.70 -15.18
CA PRO A 407 29.99 8.75 -16.19
C PRO A 407 31.20 8.71 -17.12
N SER A 408 30.97 8.89 -18.42
CA SER A 408 32.06 9.12 -19.40
C SER A 408 32.77 10.46 -19.21
N ARG A 409 32.10 11.40 -18.52
CA ARG A 409 32.61 12.73 -18.22
C ARG A 409 31.96 13.29 -16.95
N ILE A 410 32.77 13.92 -16.12
CA ILE A 410 32.31 14.71 -14.98
C ILE A 410 32.69 16.18 -15.23
N ILE A 411 31.70 17.06 -15.16
CA ILE A 411 31.86 18.50 -15.24
C ILE A 411 31.66 19.06 -13.84
N ILE A 412 32.62 19.82 -13.31
CA ILE A 412 32.45 20.57 -12.06
C ILE A 412 32.03 21.99 -12.42
N ALA A 413 30.83 22.38 -12.00
CA ALA A 413 30.31 23.74 -12.14
C ALA A 413 30.64 24.54 -10.88
N GLY A 414 31.49 25.56 -11.02
CA GLY A 414 31.91 26.42 -9.92
C GLY A 414 33.38 26.23 -9.50
N GLY A 415 33.90 27.28 -8.86
CA GLY A 415 35.30 27.34 -8.42
C GLY A 415 35.59 26.44 -7.22
N PRO A 416 36.86 26.36 -6.77
CA PRO A 416 37.26 25.57 -5.60
C PRO A 416 36.51 25.91 -4.30
N ALA A 417 35.97 27.12 -4.16
CA ALA A 417 35.13 27.49 -3.02
C ALA A 417 33.73 26.82 -3.05
N ALA A 418 33.19 26.56 -4.24
CA ALA A 418 31.88 25.92 -4.42
C ALA A 418 31.99 24.40 -4.37
N VAL A 419 33.04 23.84 -4.98
CA VAL A 419 33.38 22.42 -4.98
C VAL A 419 34.89 22.31 -4.82
N SER A 420 35.38 21.88 -3.66
CA SER A 420 36.81 21.89 -3.34
C SER A 420 37.66 21.01 -4.27
N GLN A 421 38.97 21.24 -4.24
CA GLN A 421 39.93 20.36 -4.91
C GLN A 421 39.91 18.94 -4.33
N ASN A 422 39.57 18.78 -3.05
CA ASN A 422 39.39 17.47 -2.42
C ASN A 422 38.23 16.70 -3.08
N VAL A 423 37.08 17.35 -3.26
CA VAL A 423 35.94 16.74 -3.98
C VAL A 423 36.33 16.41 -5.42
N GLU A 424 37.04 17.29 -6.12
CA GLU A 424 37.54 17.01 -7.47
C GLU A 424 38.45 15.78 -7.53
N GLN A 425 39.35 15.61 -6.55
CA GLN A 425 40.20 14.43 -6.45
C GLN A 425 39.36 13.16 -6.22
N GLN A 426 38.35 13.23 -5.35
CA GLN A 426 37.42 12.12 -5.13
C GLN A 426 36.62 11.79 -6.40
N LEU A 427 36.24 12.77 -7.21
CA LEU A 427 35.49 12.54 -8.46
C LEU A 427 36.32 11.78 -9.52
N LYS A 428 37.65 11.91 -9.52
CA LYS A 428 38.54 11.23 -10.46
C LYS A 428 38.53 9.70 -10.34
N GLN A 429 38.04 9.16 -9.22
CA GLN A 429 37.86 7.71 -9.07
C GLN A 429 36.69 7.16 -9.94
N TYR A 430 35.74 8.03 -10.33
CA TYR A 430 34.55 7.64 -11.08
C TYR A 430 34.65 7.92 -12.59
N SER A 431 35.57 8.80 -13.00
CA SER A 431 35.81 9.11 -14.41
C SER A 431 37.23 9.66 -14.60
N SER A 432 37.90 9.26 -15.68
CA SER A 432 39.19 9.84 -16.07
C SER A 432 39.05 11.23 -16.71
N ASN A 433 37.83 11.65 -17.06
CA ASN A 433 37.54 12.93 -17.70
C ASN A 433 36.76 13.85 -16.76
N VAL A 434 37.46 14.38 -15.75
CA VAL A 434 36.93 15.40 -14.84
C VAL A 434 37.41 16.78 -15.28
N ARG A 435 36.48 17.72 -15.55
CA ARG A 435 36.81 19.09 -15.95
C ARG A 435 36.01 20.12 -15.16
N ARG A 436 36.68 21.16 -14.69
CA ARG A 436 36.06 22.27 -13.96
C ARG A 436 35.86 23.48 -14.87
N TYR A 437 34.69 24.10 -14.79
CA TYR A 437 34.38 25.37 -15.46
C TYR A 437 33.83 26.37 -14.43
N TYR A 438 34.51 27.51 -14.32
CA TYR A 438 34.19 28.55 -13.34
C TYR A 438 34.80 29.89 -13.74
N GLY A 439 34.33 30.96 -13.12
CA GLY A 439 35.00 32.24 -13.10
C GLY A 439 35.07 32.83 -11.69
N GLU A 440 35.47 34.11 -11.59
CA GLU A 440 35.63 34.79 -10.30
C GLU A 440 34.29 35.02 -9.60
N THR A 441 33.23 35.24 -10.38
CA THR A 441 31.87 35.46 -9.88
C THR A 441 30.88 34.45 -10.47
N ARG A 442 29.66 34.42 -9.94
CA ARG A 442 28.55 33.62 -10.50
C ARG A 442 28.23 33.96 -11.95
N TYR A 443 28.44 35.22 -12.33
CA TYR A 443 28.25 35.74 -13.69
C TYR A 443 29.31 35.13 -14.64
N ASP A 444 30.57 35.16 -14.20
CA ASP A 444 31.69 34.57 -14.94
C ASP A 444 31.59 33.05 -15.03
N THR A 445 31.10 32.38 -13.97
CA THR A 445 30.82 30.94 -14.01
C THR A 445 29.71 30.61 -15.01
N SER A 446 28.62 31.38 -15.07
CA SER A 446 27.57 31.21 -16.09
C SER A 446 28.15 31.30 -17.50
N LEU A 447 28.98 32.32 -17.76
CA LEU A 447 29.68 32.48 -19.03
C LEU A 447 30.66 31.31 -19.32
N ALA A 448 31.37 30.83 -18.30
CA ALA A 448 32.29 29.70 -18.45
C ALA A 448 31.55 28.41 -18.82
N LEU A 449 30.37 28.16 -18.25
CA LEU A 449 29.51 27.02 -18.59
C LEU A 449 28.95 27.13 -20.02
N TYR A 450 28.52 28.33 -20.45
CA TYR A 450 28.13 28.59 -21.83
C TYR A 450 29.24 28.22 -22.82
N LYS A 451 30.45 28.74 -22.60
CA LYS A 451 31.63 28.47 -23.44
C LYS A 451 32.08 27.01 -23.36
N ALA A 452 31.90 26.37 -22.22
CA ALA A 452 32.15 24.94 -22.07
C ALA A 452 31.24 24.14 -23.00
N GLY A 453 29.94 24.48 -23.06
CA GLY A 453 29.00 23.89 -24.00
C GLY A 453 29.47 24.01 -25.45
N GLU A 454 29.89 25.21 -25.89
CA GLU A 454 30.40 25.40 -27.26
C GLU A 454 31.58 24.47 -27.57
N ARG A 455 32.53 24.36 -26.64
CA ARG A 455 33.71 23.46 -26.79
C ARG A 455 33.34 21.98 -26.76
N LEU A 456 32.25 21.62 -26.11
CA LEU A 456 31.76 20.26 -25.97
C LEU A 456 30.74 19.88 -27.05
N GLY A 457 30.46 20.77 -28.00
CA GLY A 457 29.54 20.53 -29.11
C GLY A 457 28.07 20.71 -28.77
N ALA A 458 27.75 21.43 -27.69
CA ALA A 458 26.38 21.80 -27.34
C ALA A 458 25.76 22.63 -28.47
N LYS A 459 24.54 22.25 -28.89
CA LYS A 459 23.75 22.99 -29.87
C LYS A 459 22.85 23.98 -29.13
N TRP A 460 23.40 25.16 -28.83
CA TRP A 460 22.66 26.21 -28.16
C TRP A 460 21.46 26.69 -28.98
N GLY A 461 20.34 26.90 -28.30
CA GLY A 461 19.17 27.58 -28.84
C GLY A 461 19.50 29.02 -29.21
N ALA A 462 18.71 29.59 -30.14
CA ALA A 462 18.99 30.91 -30.70
C ALA A 462 18.64 32.10 -29.77
N ILE A 463 18.03 31.82 -28.61
CA ILE A 463 17.52 32.82 -27.67
C ILE A 463 18.37 32.79 -26.40
N ALA A 464 18.93 33.94 -26.01
CA ALA A 464 19.56 34.14 -24.71
C ALA A 464 18.50 34.37 -23.63
N LEU A 465 18.59 33.61 -22.53
CA LEU A 465 17.81 33.87 -21.33
C LEU A 465 18.63 34.77 -20.39
N LEU A 466 18.12 35.98 -20.18
CA LEU A 466 18.70 37.01 -19.33
C LEU A 466 17.94 37.03 -18.01
N MET A 467 18.59 36.68 -16.91
CA MET A 467 17.94 36.55 -15.61
C MET A 467 18.84 37.03 -14.48
N THR A 468 18.28 37.33 -13.31
CA THR A 468 19.09 37.82 -12.19
C THR A 468 20.04 36.74 -11.68
N GLY A 469 21.28 37.13 -11.37
CA GLY A 469 22.19 36.31 -10.58
C GLY A 469 22.06 36.55 -9.08
N ASP A 470 21.31 37.57 -8.63
CA ASP A 470 21.24 37.95 -7.21
C ASP A 470 20.19 37.16 -6.42
N ASN A 471 19.30 36.44 -7.12
CA ASN A 471 18.27 35.57 -6.54
C ASN A 471 18.03 34.34 -7.45
N TYR A 472 17.23 33.36 -7.04
CA TYR A 472 17.09 32.07 -7.74
C TYR A 472 15.71 31.83 -8.37
N ALA A 473 14.64 32.45 -7.85
CA ALA A 473 13.28 31.99 -8.13
C ALA A 473 12.85 32.16 -9.61
N ASP A 474 13.21 33.29 -10.23
CA ASP A 474 12.90 33.55 -11.65
C ASP A 474 13.65 32.56 -12.56
N ALA A 475 14.94 32.37 -12.29
CA ALA A 475 15.81 31.46 -13.02
C ALA A 475 15.40 29.98 -12.84
N LEU A 476 14.97 29.60 -11.65
CA LEU A 476 14.44 28.27 -11.37
C LEU A 476 13.15 28.00 -12.15
N SER A 477 12.25 28.99 -12.24
CA SER A 477 10.97 28.86 -12.93
C SER A 477 11.10 28.52 -14.41
N ILE A 478 12.16 29.01 -15.07
CA ILE A 478 12.43 28.72 -16.50
C ILE A 478 13.38 27.54 -16.71
N SER A 479 13.92 26.94 -15.65
CA SER A 479 15.01 25.96 -15.74
C SER A 479 14.67 24.70 -16.55
N SER A 480 13.45 24.19 -16.45
CA SER A 480 13.00 23.03 -17.24
C SER A 480 12.89 23.35 -18.72
N TYR A 481 12.43 24.56 -19.05
CA TYR A 481 12.36 25.02 -20.43
C TYR A 481 13.76 25.29 -21.00
N ALA A 482 14.65 25.91 -20.22
CA ALA A 482 16.04 26.13 -20.62
C ALA A 482 16.79 24.81 -20.87
N TYR A 483 16.51 23.78 -20.05
CA TYR A 483 17.00 22.42 -20.26
C TYR A 483 16.49 21.85 -21.60
N MET A 484 15.19 21.89 -21.86
CA MET A 484 14.62 21.24 -23.06
C MET A 484 14.91 22.01 -24.36
N SER A 485 14.90 23.34 -24.32
CA SER A 485 15.14 24.21 -25.49
C SER A 485 16.62 24.48 -25.75
N HIS A 486 17.50 24.02 -24.86
CA HIS A 486 18.94 24.30 -24.86
C HIS A 486 19.24 25.81 -24.94
N MET A 487 18.41 26.68 -24.36
CA MET A 487 18.65 28.12 -24.40
C MET A 487 19.73 28.51 -23.37
N PRO A 488 20.79 29.22 -23.79
CA PRO A 488 21.86 29.62 -22.88
C PRO A 488 21.37 30.64 -21.84
N ILE A 489 21.82 30.45 -20.60
CA ILE A 489 21.51 31.32 -19.46
C ILE A 489 22.68 32.30 -19.23
N PHE A 490 22.36 33.59 -19.17
CA PHE A 490 23.26 34.66 -18.78
C PHE A 490 22.72 35.39 -17.55
N LEU A 491 23.57 35.57 -16.54
CA LEU A 491 23.16 36.11 -15.25
C LEU A 491 23.43 37.63 -15.24
N CYS A 492 22.49 38.39 -14.69
CA CYS A 492 22.58 39.84 -14.56
C CYS A 492 22.69 40.22 -13.08
N SER A 493 23.65 41.08 -12.74
CA SER A 493 23.64 41.76 -11.45
C SER A 493 22.64 42.92 -11.48
N SER A 494 21.79 43.03 -10.47
CA SER A 494 20.86 44.16 -10.28
C SER A 494 21.60 45.49 -10.04
N THR A 495 22.88 45.44 -9.67
CA THR A 495 23.69 46.63 -9.38
C THR A 495 24.79 46.88 -10.40
N LYS A 496 25.31 45.83 -11.06
CA LYS A 496 26.42 45.94 -12.02
C LYS A 496 26.05 45.59 -13.48
N GLY A 497 24.87 45.02 -13.72
CA GLY A 497 24.47 44.54 -15.04
C GLY A 497 25.14 43.23 -15.43
N PHE A 498 25.33 43.02 -16.74
CA PHE A 498 26.07 41.90 -17.31
C PHE A 498 27.57 42.20 -17.37
N THR A 499 28.40 41.16 -17.32
CA THR A 499 29.85 41.29 -17.53
C THR A 499 30.16 41.57 -19.00
N ASP A 500 31.30 42.22 -19.30
CA ASP A 500 31.75 42.45 -20.68
C ASP A 500 31.87 41.15 -21.49
N GLY A 501 32.27 40.07 -20.81
CA GLY A 501 32.35 38.73 -21.39
C GLY A 501 30.97 38.19 -21.80
N GLU A 502 29.95 38.36 -20.96
CA GLU A 502 28.57 37.97 -21.28
C GLU A 502 28.00 38.83 -22.40
N ILE A 503 28.19 40.16 -22.35
CA ILE A 503 27.72 41.09 -23.38
C ILE A 503 28.22 40.70 -24.77
N LYS A 504 29.49 40.28 -24.87
CA LYS A 504 30.09 39.83 -26.13
C LYS A 504 29.38 38.59 -26.71
N GLU A 505 28.97 37.66 -25.86
CA GLU A 505 28.30 36.43 -26.29
C GLU A 505 26.81 36.64 -26.52
N ILE A 506 26.13 37.43 -25.68
CA ILE A 506 24.72 37.80 -25.84
C ILE A 506 24.49 38.47 -27.20
N LYS A 507 25.40 39.36 -27.65
CA LYS A 507 25.30 40.04 -28.96
C LYS A 507 25.36 39.09 -30.17
N LYS A 508 25.76 37.83 -29.99
CA LYS A 508 25.75 36.81 -31.05
C LYS A 508 24.41 36.07 -31.14
N MET A 509 23.56 36.21 -30.12
CA MET A 509 22.27 35.53 -30.04
C MET A 509 21.25 36.24 -30.92
N LYS A 510 20.27 35.49 -31.42
CA LYS A 510 19.26 36.05 -32.33
C LYS A 510 18.18 36.84 -31.60
N LYS A 511 17.89 36.44 -30.36
CA LYS A 511 16.89 37.06 -29.49
C LYS A 511 17.33 37.04 -28.04
N MET A 512 16.79 37.96 -27.25
CA MET A 512 17.05 38.10 -25.83
C MET A 512 15.73 38.13 -25.05
N TRP A 513 15.55 37.17 -24.16
CA TRP A 513 14.39 37.10 -23.28
C TRP A 513 14.80 37.38 -21.84
N VAL A 514 14.10 38.31 -21.20
CA VAL A 514 14.32 38.64 -19.80
C VAL A 514 13.33 37.87 -18.94
N ILE A 515 13.83 37.09 -17.99
CA ILE A 515 13.02 36.38 -17.01
C ILE A 515 13.17 37.06 -15.66
N GLY A 516 12.08 37.62 -15.16
CA GLY A 516 12.03 38.42 -13.94
C GLY A 516 11.74 39.91 -14.17
N GLY A 517 11.24 40.55 -13.11
CA GLY A 517 10.87 41.96 -13.13
C GLY A 517 12.07 42.91 -13.20
N GLU A 518 11.80 44.21 -13.29
CA GLU A 518 12.86 45.22 -13.41
C GLU A 518 13.77 45.30 -12.17
N GLN A 519 13.28 44.93 -10.99
CA GLN A 519 14.12 44.85 -9.78
C GLN A 519 15.16 43.71 -9.87
N ALA A 520 14.84 42.64 -10.60
CA ALA A 520 15.73 41.49 -10.79
C ALA A 520 16.71 41.73 -11.94
N VAL A 521 16.20 42.21 -13.08
CA VAL A 521 16.98 42.58 -14.28
C VAL A 521 16.60 44.01 -14.69
N PRO A 522 17.33 45.03 -14.18
CA PRO A 522 17.01 46.43 -14.42
C PRO A 522 17.04 46.80 -15.89
N GLN A 523 15.98 47.49 -16.34
CA GLN A 523 15.79 47.92 -17.73
C GLN A 523 16.97 48.77 -18.21
N ARG A 524 17.50 49.63 -17.33
CA ARG A 524 18.69 50.46 -17.60
C ARG A 524 19.92 49.66 -18.06
N PHE A 525 20.09 48.40 -17.64
CA PHE A 525 21.22 47.58 -18.06
C PHE A 525 20.97 46.96 -19.43
N ILE A 526 19.74 46.52 -19.70
CA ILE A 526 19.34 46.05 -21.03
C ILE A 526 19.60 47.15 -22.07
N GLU A 527 19.10 48.36 -21.83
CA GLU A 527 19.23 49.50 -22.75
C GLU A 527 20.68 49.94 -22.98
N ARG A 528 21.52 49.89 -21.93
CA ARG A 528 22.91 50.35 -22.01
C ARG A 528 23.87 49.30 -22.55
N GLN A 529 23.67 48.02 -22.22
CA GLN A 529 24.65 46.96 -22.45
C GLN A 529 24.29 46.06 -23.65
N ILE A 530 23.00 45.85 -23.90
CA ILE A 530 22.51 44.90 -24.91
C ILE A 530 22.03 45.67 -26.15
N ALA A 531 22.88 45.72 -27.17
CA ALA A 531 22.55 46.33 -28.45
C ALA A 531 21.36 45.58 -29.09
N GLY A 532 20.27 46.29 -29.40
CA GLY A 532 19.02 45.71 -29.88
C GLY A 532 17.94 45.51 -28.80
N GLY A 533 18.26 45.68 -27.52
CA GLY A 533 17.30 45.59 -26.42
C GLY A 533 16.90 44.16 -26.05
N MET A 534 15.68 43.99 -25.52
CA MET A 534 15.07 42.69 -25.22
C MET A 534 13.87 42.45 -26.14
N ASP A 535 13.66 41.20 -26.56
CA ASP A 535 12.50 40.80 -27.38
C ASP A 535 11.26 40.54 -26.52
N GLU A 536 11.45 39.98 -25.33
CA GLU A 536 10.36 39.59 -24.44
C GLU A 536 10.81 39.71 -22.98
N ARG A 537 9.91 40.16 -22.10
CA ARG A 537 10.09 40.09 -20.64
C ARG A 537 8.94 39.31 -20.03
N ILE A 538 9.26 38.23 -19.33
CA ILE A 538 8.29 37.41 -18.60
C ILE A 538 8.53 37.63 -17.12
N ALA A 539 7.56 38.25 -16.44
CA ALA A 539 7.67 38.65 -15.04
C ALA A 539 6.28 38.73 -14.40
N GLY A 540 6.23 38.62 -13.08
CA GLY A 540 5.07 38.94 -12.26
C GLY A 540 5.45 39.81 -11.07
N SER A 541 4.45 40.25 -10.31
CA SER A 541 4.61 41.05 -9.09
C SER A 541 5.26 40.25 -7.95
N THR A 542 5.16 38.92 -8.01
CA THR A 542 5.79 37.99 -7.07
C THR A 542 6.56 36.90 -7.83
N ARG A 543 7.46 36.21 -7.14
CA ARG A 543 8.16 35.03 -7.70
C ARG A 543 7.21 33.94 -8.20
N TYR A 544 6.07 33.79 -7.54
CA TYR A 544 5.05 32.81 -7.91
C TYR A 544 4.30 33.24 -9.16
N GLU A 545 4.00 34.53 -9.29
CA GLU A 545 3.39 35.10 -10.49
C GLU A 545 4.37 35.06 -11.69
N THR A 546 5.67 35.35 -11.50
CA THR A 546 6.67 35.11 -12.54
C THR A 546 6.69 33.63 -12.95
N SER A 547 6.66 32.71 -11.99
CA SER A 547 6.62 31.27 -12.26
C SER A 547 5.38 30.85 -13.05
N ILE A 548 4.21 31.39 -12.70
CA ILE A 548 2.95 31.17 -13.40
C ILE A 548 3.02 31.74 -14.82
N ASN A 549 3.54 32.96 -15.01
CA ASN A 549 3.65 33.58 -16.33
C ASN A 549 4.65 32.84 -17.24
N VAL A 550 5.72 32.28 -16.66
CA VAL A 550 6.63 31.37 -17.37
C VAL A 550 5.90 30.08 -17.76
N ALA A 551 5.17 29.47 -16.84
CA ALA A 551 4.39 28.27 -17.13
C ALA A 551 3.36 28.53 -18.22
N ASP A 552 2.51 29.55 -18.08
CA ASP A 552 1.48 29.93 -19.06
C ASP A 552 2.06 30.14 -20.47
N ARG A 553 3.24 30.76 -20.54
CA ARG A 553 3.94 31.01 -21.80
C ARG A 553 4.44 29.76 -22.51
N PHE A 554 4.83 28.72 -21.77
CA PHE A 554 5.53 27.52 -22.29
C PHE A 554 4.83 26.19 -22.03
N ALA A 555 3.66 26.19 -21.37
CA ALA A 555 2.90 25.01 -21.00
C ALA A 555 2.10 24.38 -22.16
N GLY A 556 1.84 25.14 -23.21
CA GLY A 556 0.98 24.73 -24.33
C GLY A 556 1.72 24.04 -25.49
N ASP A 557 0.97 23.58 -26.49
CA ASP A 557 1.50 22.91 -27.70
C ASP A 557 2.32 23.83 -28.64
N TYR A 558 2.63 25.06 -28.23
CA TYR A 558 3.19 26.10 -29.10
C TYR A 558 4.54 25.74 -29.72
N ASP A 559 5.43 25.11 -28.94
CA ASP A 559 6.73 24.62 -29.41
C ASP A 559 6.95 23.12 -29.15
N GLY A 560 6.07 22.49 -28.36
CA GLY A 560 6.12 21.07 -28.02
C GLY A 560 7.22 20.66 -27.05
N PHE A 561 7.95 21.60 -26.44
CA PHE A 561 9.05 21.29 -25.51
C PHE A 561 8.54 20.83 -24.15
N LEU A 562 7.65 21.60 -23.52
CA LEU A 562 7.05 21.27 -22.23
C LEU A 562 5.55 21.04 -22.37
N ARG A 563 4.98 20.27 -21.43
CA ARG A 563 3.55 20.01 -21.36
C ARG A 563 3.12 19.94 -19.91
N MET A 564 2.02 20.61 -19.58
CA MET A 564 1.45 20.55 -18.22
C MET A 564 0.86 19.20 -17.83
N ASN A 565 0.75 18.22 -18.75
CA ASN A 565 0.38 16.85 -18.37
C ASN A 565 1.45 16.20 -17.46
N ASN A 566 2.66 16.77 -17.41
CA ASN A 566 3.66 16.54 -16.39
C ASN A 566 3.99 17.86 -15.68
N VAL A 567 3.86 17.92 -14.37
CA VAL A 567 4.18 19.13 -13.59
C VAL A 567 5.05 18.81 -12.39
N VAL A 568 6.03 19.69 -12.13
CA VAL A 568 6.93 19.60 -10.99
C VAL A 568 6.79 20.87 -10.16
N PHE A 569 6.43 20.72 -8.90
CA PHE A 569 6.31 21.80 -7.95
C PHE A 569 7.50 21.83 -7.01
N THR A 570 8.06 23.02 -6.79
CA THR A 570 9.15 23.22 -5.84
C THR A 570 8.86 24.41 -4.95
N THR A 571 9.56 24.52 -3.84
CA THR A 571 9.45 25.72 -3.01
C THR A 571 9.98 26.96 -3.74
N GLY A 572 9.28 28.07 -3.55
CA GLY A 572 9.76 29.40 -3.92
C GLY A 572 10.42 30.13 -2.75
N MET A 573 10.49 29.55 -1.55
CA MET A 573 10.97 30.25 -0.34
C MET A 573 12.45 29.94 -0.02
N ASN A 574 12.91 28.74 -0.36
CA ASN A 574 14.33 28.38 -0.34
C ASN A 574 14.71 27.68 -1.67
N PHE A 575 15.97 27.25 -1.81
CA PHE A 575 16.48 26.63 -3.03
C PHE A 575 17.00 25.18 -2.92
N PRO A 576 17.49 24.65 -1.77
CA PRO A 576 18.28 23.42 -1.77
C PRO A 576 17.61 22.20 -2.41
N ASP A 577 16.32 21.98 -2.12
CA ASP A 577 15.55 20.87 -2.70
C ASP A 577 15.14 21.14 -4.15
N ALA A 578 15.06 22.41 -4.56
CA ALA A 578 14.56 22.81 -5.86
C ALA A 578 15.62 22.75 -6.98
N LEU A 579 16.91 22.82 -6.65
CA LEU A 579 17.99 22.89 -7.65
C LEU A 579 18.08 21.66 -8.56
N ALA A 580 17.76 20.47 -8.04
CA ALA A 580 17.72 19.25 -8.84
C ALA A 580 16.42 19.11 -9.66
N ALA A 581 15.37 19.86 -9.32
CA ALA A 581 14.05 19.72 -9.92
C ALA A 581 13.96 20.27 -11.35
N GLY A 582 14.76 21.28 -11.69
CA GLY A 582 14.78 21.90 -13.02
C GLY A 582 15.15 20.91 -14.13
N PRO A 583 16.35 20.30 -14.07
CA PRO A 583 16.74 19.24 -15.00
C PRO A 583 15.78 18.04 -15.00
N PHE A 584 15.30 17.61 -13.83
CA PHE A 584 14.32 16.54 -13.72
C PHE A 584 13.02 16.89 -14.47
N ALA A 585 12.50 18.10 -14.29
CA ALA A 585 11.33 18.57 -15.00
C ALA A 585 11.60 18.66 -16.51
N GLY A 586 12.72 19.24 -16.93
CA GLY A 586 13.10 19.35 -18.34
C GLY A 586 13.20 17.99 -19.04
N ARG A 587 13.85 17.02 -18.40
CA ARG A 587 13.99 15.64 -18.91
C ARG A 587 12.65 14.92 -19.04
N ASN A 588 11.70 15.20 -18.15
CA ASN A 588 10.34 14.66 -18.21
C ASN A 588 9.37 15.52 -19.06
N LYS A 589 9.88 16.53 -19.78
CA LYS A 589 9.09 17.50 -20.53
C LYS A 589 7.99 18.16 -19.68
N ALA A 590 8.28 18.32 -18.39
CA ALA A 590 7.37 18.82 -17.38
C ALA A 590 7.56 20.31 -17.16
N VAL A 591 6.45 20.98 -16.86
CA VAL A 591 6.48 22.37 -16.42
C VAL A 591 6.92 22.42 -14.96
N LEU A 592 7.88 23.29 -14.64
CA LEU A 592 8.27 23.57 -13.26
C LEU A 592 7.49 24.78 -12.75
N LEU A 593 6.81 24.63 -11.62
CA LEU A 593 6.06 25.69 -10.94
C LEU A 593 6.53 25.87 -9.50
N LEU A 594 6.66 27.12 -9.06
CA LEU A 594 6.89 27.41 -7.65
C LEU A 594 5.57 27.24 -6.88
N ALA A 595 5.60 26.46 -5.81
CA ALA A 595 4.48 26.19 -4.93
C ALA A 595 4.24 27.39 -4.00
N ASP A 596 3.22 28.19 -4.31
CA ASP A 596 2.79 29.33 -3.48
C ASP A 596 1.98 28.85 -2.27
N PRO A 597 2.43 29.09 -1.02
CA PRO A 597 1.64 28.78 0.16
C PRO A 597 0.33 29.59 0.24
N ASN A 598 0.22 30.71 -0.47
CA ASN A 598 -0.99 31.54 -0.51
C ASN A 598 -1.98 31.13 -1.62
N GLY A 599 -1.65 30.11 -2.42
CA GLY A 599 -2.58 29.46 -3.33
C GLY A 599 -2.67 30.03 -4.75
N SER A 600 -1.87 31.04 -5.14
CA SER A 600 -1.89 31.53 -6.53
C SER A 600 -1.56 30.42 -7.54
N THR A 601 -0.55 29.59 -7.24
CA THR A 601 -0.18 28.42 -8.07
C THR A 601 -1.33 27.41 -8.16
N ALA A 602 -2.01 27.11 -7.06
CA ALA A 602 -3.15 26.19 -7.06
C ALA A 602 -4.33 26.74 -7.88
N ASN A 603 -4.58 28.06 -7.80
CA ASN A 603 -5.60 28.71 -8.61
C ASN A 603 -5.27 28.66 -10.10
N PHE A 604 -4.03 28.94 -10.49
CA PHE A 604 -3.58 28.82 -11.87
C PHE A 604 -3.78 27.39 -12.40
N VAL A 605 -3.29 26.40 -11.67
CA VAL A 605 -3.39 24.99 -12.05
C VAL A 605 -4.85 24.53 -12.17
N LYS A 606 -5.72 24.96 -11.24
CA LYS A 606 -7.15 24.68 -11.31
C LYS A 606 -7.82 25.30 -12.54
N GLN A 607 -7.41 26.51 -12.93
CA GLN A 607 -7.90 27.15 -14.16
C GLN A 607 -7.37 26.43 -15.40
N TYR A 608 -6.09 26.06 -15.41
CA TYR A 608 -5.49 25.30 -16.49
C TYR A 608 -6.22 23.98 -16.73
N VAL A 609 -6.48 23.19 -15.68
CA VAL A 609 -7.19 21.90 -15.80
C VAL A 609 -8.59 22.07 -16.39
N LYS A 610 -9.29 23.15 -16.03
CA LYS A 610 -10.61 23.45 -16.59
C LYS A 610 -10.56 23.79 -18.08
N GLN A 611 -9.50 24.44 -18.54
CA GLN A 611 -9.39 24.94 -19.93
C GLN A 611 -8.77 23.91 -20.87
N HIS A 612 -7.78 23.14 -20.38
CA HIS A 612 -6.91 22.30 -21.21
C HIS A 612 -6.99 20.81 -20.89
N GLY A 613 -7.74 20.43 -19.85
CA GLY A 613 -7.89 19.04 -19.44
C GLY A 613 -6.91 18.61 -18.34
N ASN A 614 -6.94 17.33 -18.02
CA ASN A 614 -6.27 16.80 -16.83
C ASN A 614 -4.74 16.74 -16.96
N VAL A 615 -4.09 16.81 -15.81
CA VAL A 615 -2.67 16.49 -15.65
C VAL A 615 -2.52 15.02 -15.25
N ASP A 616 -1.57 14.33 -15.86
CA ASP A 616 -1.39 12.89 -15.63
C ASP A 616 -0.38 12.64 -14.51
N ASN A 617 0.72 13.41 -14.49
CA ASN A 617 1.80 13.25 -13.51
C ASN A 617 2.11 14.57 -12.82
N ALA A 618 2.16 14.54 -11.48
CA ALA A 618 2.52 15.70 -10.68
C ALA A 618 3.47 15.31 -9.56
N TYR A 619 4.51 16.12 -9.38
CA TYR A 619 5.55 15.90 -8.38
C TYR A 619 5.71 17.11 -7.47
N ILE A 620 5.88 16.89 -6.17
CA ILE A 620 6.42 17.89 -5.24
C ILE A 620 7.88 17.51 -4.98
N VAL A 621 8.83 18.40 -5.24
CA VAL A 621 10.23 18.18 -4.87
C VAL A 621 10.56 18.95 -3.59
N GLY A 622 11.01 18.21 -2.57
CA GLY A 622 11.35 18.71 -1.25
C GLY A 622 10.41 18.22 -0.14
N GLY A 623 10.93 18.25 1.09
CA GLY A 623 10.18 17.83 2.28
C GLY A 623 9.07 18.82 2.68
N GLU A 624 8.33 18.53 3.75
CA GLU A 624 7.25 19.40 4.22
C GLU A 624 7.73 20.79 4.68
N ASN A 625 9.00 20.92 5.09
CA ASN A 625 9.62 22.22 5.40
C ASN A 625 9.86 23.08 4.14
N ALA A 626 10.00 22.46 2.97
CA ALA A 626 10.15 23.16 1.71
C ALA A 626 8.77 23.50 1.12
N VAL A 627 7.89 22.50 1.01
CA VAL A 627 6.51 22.64 0.54
C VAL A 627 5.59 21.98 1.56
N SER A 628 4.88 22.78 2.33
CA SER A 628 4.00 22.30 3.41
C SER A 628 2.97 21.30 2.91
N ARG A 629 2.49 20.44 3.82
CA ARG A 629 1.39 19.50 3.52
C ARG A 629 0.14 20.24 3.02
N ASN A 630 -0.18 21.39 3.60
CA ASN A 630 -1.34 22.19 3.18
C ASN A 630 -1.20 22.71 1.75
N THR A 631 -0.02 23.22 1.39
CA THR A 631 0.27 23.68 0.03
C THR A 631 0.20 22.52 -0.98
N ALA A 632 0.81 21.37 -0.66
CA ALA A 632 0.79 20.19 -1.51
C ALA A 632 -0.63 19.62 -1.68
N ASN A 633 -1.41 19.55 -0.61
CA ASN A 633 -2.81 19.12 -0.67
C ASN A 633 -3.65 20.08 -1.51
N GLY A 634 -3.45 21.40 -1.37
CA GLY A 634 -4.14 22.39 -2.20
C GLY A 634 -3.82 22.25 -3.69
N LEU A 635 -2.57 21.92 -4.04
CA LEU A 635 -2.17 21.63 -5.42
C LEU A 635 -2.77 20.32 -5.93
N ALA A 636 -2.76 19.25 -5.12
CA ALA A 636 -3.35 17.96 -5.50
C ALA A 636 -4.86 18.08 -5.71
N ASP A 637 -5.56 18.79 -4.83
CA ASP A 637 -6.99 19.07 -4.94
C ASP A 637 -7.29 19.92 -6.20
N ALA A 638 -6.43 20.90 -6.53
CA ALA A 638 -6.55 21.72 -7.75
C ALA A 638 -6.37 20.90 -9.04
N LEU A 639 -5.58 19.82 -9.00
CA LEU A 639 -5.34 18.89 -10.11
C LEU A 639 -6.32 17.72 -10.18
N ASP A 640 -7.26 17.63 -9.23
CA ASP A 640 -8.10 16.45 -9.02
C ASP A 640 -7.26 15.16 -8.89
N MET A 641 -6.18 15.22 -8.10
CA MET A 641 -5.27 14.09 -7.83
C MET A 641 -5.46 13.57 -6.41
N LEU A 642 -4.90 12.39 -6.13
CA LEU A 642 -4.74 11.91 -4.76
C LEU A 642 -3.59 12.68 -4.09
N ARG A 643 -3.78 12.99 -2.80
CA ARG A 643 -2.85 13.80 -2.01
C ARG A 643 -1.54 13.02 -1.76
N PRO A 644 -0.38 13.71 -1.79
CA PRO A 644 0.96 13.10 -1.68
C PRO A 644 1.40 12.77 -0.26
#